data_AF-D4GNJ2-F1
#
_entry.id   AF-D4GNJ2-F1
#
_cell.length_a   1.000
_cell.length_b   1.000
_cell.length_c   1.000
_cell.angle_alpha   90.00
_cell.angle_beta   90.00
_cell.angle_gamma   90.00
#
_symmetry.space_group_name_H-M   'P 1'
#
loop_
_entity.id
_entity.type
_entity.pdbx_description
1 polymer ?
#
loop_
_entity_poly.entity_id
_entity_poly.type
_entity_poly.pdbx_seq_one_letter_code
_entity_poly.pdbx_strand_id
1 'polypeptide(L)'
;MSVSVFWFLPTHGDGHYLGTAEGARPFDHAYLQQVAQAADRLGFGGVLIPTGRSCEDAWLVAASLIPVTQRLRFLVALRPGVISPTQAARQAATLDRLSNGRALFNLVTGGDPEELAGDGVFLDHRERYAESAEFTRVWRRVLEGETVDYEGKHVHVRGARLMFKPVQQPRPPLWFGGSSEPAQDLAAEQVDVYLTWGEPPALVKEKIEQVRAKAAAQGRKVRFGIRLHVIVRETNEEAWQAADKLIANVDDATIAKAQSAFQRTDSVGQQRMAALHGGRRDKLEISPNLWAGVGLVRSGAGTALVGDAPTVAARMKEYEALGIETFILSGYPHLEEAYRVGELLFPHLDLAIPQIPQPRVVQAHGEAVANDFTPEKKPRGPEEITMTRLRQSFSAALVPWLLPVLLVVVWQVASQTGWLSSRILPAPEKIVTTFWQLAVSGELWQHLAISSWRALLGFSIGGSLGLVLGLITGTSRLGERLLDTSLQMLRNVPHLALIPLVILWFGIDESAKIFLVALGTLFPIYLNTYHGIRNVDRGLVEMARSYGLSGWSLFVQVILPGALPSIMVGVRFALGLMWLTLIVAETISANAGIGYLAMNAREFLQTDVVMVAIILYALLGKLADVSALLLERVWLRWHPAYQRQEKTA
;
A
#
# COMPACT_ATOMS: atom_id res chain seq x y z
N MET A 1 -1.60 19.11 27.29
CA MET A 1 -2.57 18.58 26.30
C MET A 1 -1.69 18.00 25.22
N SER A 2 -1.90 16.77 24.73
CA SER A 2 -0.94 16.22 23.77
C SER A 2 -0.88 17.07 22.50
N VAL A 3 0.29 17.57 22.15
CA VAL A 3 0.51 18.46 21.00
C VAL A 3 0.73 17.65 19.73
N SER A 4 0.23 18.15 18.60
CA SER A 4 0.47 17.53 17.30
C SER A 4 1.61 18.23 16.57
N VAL A 5 2.71 17.50 16.32
CA VAL A 5 3.86 18.04 15.60
C VAL A 5 3.84 17.56 14.16
N PHE A 6 3.89 18.51 13.24
CA PHE A 6 3.94 18.30 11.80
C PHE A 6 5.33 18.66 11.27
N TRP A 7 5.71 18.04 10.15
CA TRP A 7 6.91 18.39 9.42
C TRP A 7 6.59 19.12 8.12
N PHE A 8 7.60 19.35 7.28
CA PHE A 8 7.48 20.08 6.03
C PHE A 8 8.18 19.32 4.90
N LEU A 9 7.54 19.21 3.73
CA LEU A 9 8.18 18.64 2.54
C LEU A 9 8.81 19.73 1.67
N PRO A 10 10.12 19.65 1.39
CA PRO A 10 10.84 20.71 0.67
C PRO A 10 10.68 20.59 -0.85
N THR A 11 9.46 20.84 -1.37
CA THR A 11 9.15 20.74 -2.81
C THR A 11 9.66 21.91 -3.65
N HIS A 12 10.47 22.80 -3.07
CA HIS A 12 11.09 23.96 -3.72
C HIS A 12 12.62 23.99 -3.56
N GLY A 13 13.22 22.86 -3.19
CA GLY A 13 14.64 22.74 -2.88
C GLY A 13 14.95 22.55 -1.41
N ASP A 14 16.06 21.86 -1.15
CA ASP A 14 16.58 21.59 0.18
C ASP A 14 18.11 21.75 0.19
N GLY A 15 18.72 21.82 1.36
CA GLY A 15 20.16 21.99 1.48
C GLY A 15 20.64 22.28 2.89
N HIS A 16 21.94 22.53 3.03
CA HIS A 16 22.60 22.82 4.31
C HIS A 16 22.71 24.33 4.62
N TYR A 17 22.62 25.17 3.59
CA TYR A 17 22.81 26.61 3.67
C TYR A 17 21.68 27.33 2.95
N LEU A 18 21.32 28.53 3.44
CA LEU A 18 20.37 29.42 2.78
C LEU A 18 21.09 30.35 1.78
N GLY A 19 20.36 30.73 0.73
CA GLY A 19 20.81 31.74 -0.23
C GLY A 19 21.91 31.29 -1.21
N THR A 20 22.25 30.00 -1.28
CA THR A 20 23.31 29.47 -2.14
C THR A 20 22.96 28.11 -2.73
N ALA A 21 23.62 27.75 -3.84
CA ALA A 21 23.61 26.39 -4.39
C ALA A 21 24.65 25.48 -3.74
N GLU A 22 25.61 26.03 -2.99
CA GLU A 22 26.59 25.24 -2.24
C GLU A 22 25.86 24.45 -1.14
N GLY A 23 26.14 23.15 -1.05
CA GLY A 23 25.46 22.27 -0.09
C GLY A 23 23.95 22.08 -0.38
N ALA A 24 23.45 22.53 -1.54
CA ALA A 24 22.11 22.23 -2.00
C ALA A 24 21.97 20.73 -2.27
N ARG A 25 20.78 20.23 -1.99
CA ARG A 25 20.41 18.84 -2.22
C ARG A 25 19.38 18.79 -3.35
N PRO A 26 19.62 18.00 -4.41
CA PRO A 26 18.59 17.72 -5.39
C PRO A 26 17.35 17.16 -4.68
N PHE A 27 16.20 17.75 -4.97
CA PHE A 27 14.92 17.24 -4.49
C PHE A 27 14.23 16.54 -5.66
N ASP A 28 13.94 15.27 -5.47
CA ASP A 28 13.18 14.44 -6.40
C ASP A 28 12.18 13.59 -5.59
N HIS A 29 11.39 12.78 -6.27
CA HIS A 29 10.42 11.90 -5.60
C HIS A 29 11.09 10.97 -4.58
N ALA A 30 12.28 10.43 -4.86
CA ALA A 30 12.97 9.52 -3.95
C ALA A 30 13.41 10.24 -2.66
N TYR A 31 13.86 11.48 -2.77
CA TYR A 31 14.20 12.31 -1.61
C TYR A 31 12.95 12.70 -0.80
N LEU A 32 11.87 13.13 -1.47
CA LEU A 32 10.61 13.44 -0.81
C LEU A 32 10.03 12.21 -0.08
N GLN A 33 10.18 11.02 -0.66
CA GLN A 33 9.83 9.76 -0.02
C GLN A 33 10.65 9.52 1.25
N GLN A 34 11.96 9.76 1.24
CA GLN A 34 12.80 9.61 2.45
C GLN A 34 12.33 10.53 3.57
N VAL A 35 12.08 11.81 3.28
CA VAL A 35 11.59 12.77 4.29
C VAL A 35 10.22 12.36 4.82
N ALA A 36 9.30 11.96 3.94
CA ALA A 36 7.97 11.52 4.33
C ALA A 36 8.01 10.24 5.19
N GLN A 37 8.82 9.25 4.82
CA GLN A 37 8.97 8.01 5.58
C GLN A 37 9.67 8.25 6.93
N ALA A 38 10.63 9.16 7.00
CA ALA A 38 11.24 9.60 8.25
C ALA A 38 10.18 10.23 9.18
N ALA A 39 9.38 11.17 8.66
CA ALA A 39 8.30 11.78 9.43
C ALA A 39 7.25 10.73 9.90
N ASP A 40 6.86 9.82 9.01
CA ASP A 40 5.90 8.74 9.29
C ASP A 40 6.40 7.81 10.40
N ARG A 41 7.68 7.40 10.37
CA ARG A 41 8.23 6.48 11.38
C ARG A 41 8.49 7.16 12.74
N LEU A 42 8.89 8.44 12.75
CA LEU A 42 9.25 9.17 13.97
C LEU A 42 8.04 9.65 14.78
N GLY A 43 6.83 9.55 14.23
CA GLY A 43 5.59 9.88 14.95
C GLY A 43 5.08 11.30 14.72
N PHE A 44 5.53 11.98 13.66
CA PHE A 44 4.93 13.25 13.24
C PHE A 44 3.47 13.04 12.84
N GLY A 45 2.58 13.95 13.25
CA GLY A 45 1.15 13.92 12.94
C GLY A 45 0.84 14.11 11.45
N GLY A 46 1.75 14.73 10.70
CA GLY A 46 1.63 14.92 9.26
C GLY A 46 2.75 15.78 8.68
N VAL A 47 2.65 16.08 7.39
CA VAL A 47 3.54 16.99 6.67
C VAL A 47 2.75 18.09 5.97
N LEU A 48 3.23 19.33 6.05
CA LEU A 48 2.80 20.42 5.19
C LEU A 48 3.52 20.32 3.85
N ILE A 49 2.74 20.33 2.77
CA ILE A 49 3.25 20.34 1.39
C ILE A 49 2.94 21.73 0.80
N PRO A 50 3.96 22.55 0.51
CA PRO A 50 3.77 23.94 0.13
C PRO A 50 3.25 24.07 -1.30
N THR A 51 2.85 25.29 -1.65
CA THR A 51 2.43 25.67 -3.00
C THR A 51 3.11 26.98 -3.40
N GLY A 52 3.04 27.30 -4.69
CA GLY A 52 3.67 28.45 -5.31
C GLY A 52 4.33 28.02 -6.62
N ARG A 53 4.62 28.98 -7.51
CA ARG A 53 5.27 28.68 -8.80
C ARG A 53 6.66 28.04 -8.64
N SER A 54 7.28 28.20 -7.47
CA SER A 54 8.58 27.62 -7.11
C SER A 54 8.51 26.18 -6.57
N CYS A 55 7.31 25.62 -6.36
CA CYS A 55 7.13 24.30 -5.79
C CYS A 55 6.66 23.29 -6.84
N GLU A 56 7.01 22.01 -6.69
CA GLU A 56 6.24 20.93 -7.32
C GLU A 56 4.79 20.91 -6.79
N ASP A 57 3.86 20.40 -7.60
CA ASP A 57 2.44 20.37 -7.25
C ASP A 57 2.16 19.52 -6.01
N ALA A 58 1.55 20.16 -5.00
CA ALA A 58 1.33 19.56 -3.70
C ALA A 58 0.36 18.36 -3.72
N TRP A 59 -0.60 18.35 -4.64
CA TRP A 59 -1.61 17.29 -4.73
C TRP A 59 -1.00 16.00 -5.30
N LEU A 60 -0.18 16.13 -6.34
CA LEU A 60 0.51 15.01 -6.96
C LEU A 60 1.58 14.42 -6.02
N VAL A 61 2.36 15.28 -5.34
CA VAL A 61 3.32 14.84 -4.32
C VAL A 61 2.60 14.10 -3.18
N ALA A 62 1.48 14.61 -2.67
CA ALA A 62 0.70 13.91 -1.65
C ALA A 62 0.23 12.53 -2.12
N ALA A 63 -0.30 12.46 -3.34
CA ALA A 63 -0.83 11.23 -3.91
C ALA A 63 0.26 10.16 -4.12
N SER A 64 1.45 10.56 -4.57
CA SER A 64 2.57 9.63 -4.80
C SER A 64 3.13 9.05 -3.50
N LEU A 65 2.97 9.76 -2.38
CA LEU A 65 3.46 9.34 -1.07
C LEU A 65 2.48 8.44 -0.29
N ILE A 66 1.26 8.22 -0.79
CA ILE A 66 0.26 7.34 -0.18
C ILE A 66 0.76 5.91 0.05
N PRO A 67 1.26 5.17 -0.97
CA PRO A 67 1.62 3.75 -0.81
C PRO A 67 2.90 3.53 0.02
N VAL A 68 3.67 4.58 0.26
CA VAL A 68 4.97 4.52 0.95
C VAL A 68 4.90 5.04 2.39
N THR A 69 3.73 5.45 2.88
CA THR A 69 3.49 5.93 4.26
C THR A 69 2.22 5.30 4.84
N GLN A 70 2.16 5.12 6.16
CA GLN A 70 1.06 4.39 6.80
C GLN A 70 0.15 5.25 7.67
N ARG A 71 0.70 6.23 8.41
CA ARG A 71 -0.04 7.04 9.40
C ARG A 71 0.07 8.55 9.16
N LEU A 72 1.12 8.99 8.47
CA LEU A 72 1.39 10.38 8.18
C LEU A 72 0.23 11.03 7.43
N ARG A 73 -0.23 12.19 7.89
CA ARG A 73 -1.25 12.99 7.21
C ARG A 73 -0.62 13.99 6.25
N PHE A 74 -1.31 14.28 5.15
CA PHE A 74 -0.84 15.21 4.12
C PHE A 74 -1.63 16.50 4.20
N LEU A 75 -1.02 17.58 4.68
CA LEU A 75 -1.59 18.92 4.68
C LEU A 75 -1.25 19.60 3.36
N VAL A 76 -2.18 19.51 2.42
CA VAL A 76 -2.03 19.97 1.03
C VAL A 76 -2.63 21.35 0.87
N ALA A 77 -1.93 22.23 0.16
CA ALA A 77 -2.43 23.57 -0.13
C ALA A 77 -3.60 23.57 -1.12
N LEU A 78 -4.65 24.31 -0.78
CA LEU A 78 -5.87 24.50 -1.57
C LEU A 78 -5.91 25.96 -2.03
N ARG A 79 -5.88 26.22 -3.35
CA ARG A 79 -5.76 27.57 -3.92
C ARG A 79 -7.04 28.02 -4.62
N PRO A 80 -7.85 28.88 -4.00
CA PRO A 80 -8.97 29.55 -4.66
C PRO A 80 -8.51 30.36 -5.89
N GLY A 81 -9.43 30.65 -6.81
CA GLY A 81 -9.17 31.33 -8.08
C GLY A 81 -8.45 30.51 -9.15
N VAL A 82 -7.58 29.57 -8.78
CA VAL A 82 -6.77 28.77 -9.74
C VAL A 82 -7.50 27.49 -10.19
N ILE A 83 -8.34 26.92 -9.32
CA ILE A 83 -9.08 25.68 -9.57
C ILE A 83 -10.56 25.87 -9.24
N SER A 84 -11.46 25.16 -9.95
CA SER A 84 -12.89 25.16 -9.58
C SER A 84 -13.09 24.49 -8.20
N PRO A 85 -13.97 25.04 -7.33
CA PRO A 85 -14.26 24.45 -6.02
C PRO A 85 -14.82 23.02 -6.13
N THR A 86 -15.57 22.71 -7.19
CA THR A 86 -16.12 21.36 -7.41
C THR A 86 -15.03 20.37 -7.82
N GLN A 87 -14.09 20.79 -8.67
CA GLN A 87 -12.93 19.96 -9.03
C GLN A 87 -12.05 19.72 -7.80
N ALA A 88 -11.75 20.78 -7.03
CA ALA A 88 -10.95 20.67 -5.83
C ALA A 88 -11.61 19.79 -4.75
N ALA A 89 -12.93 19.86 -4.60
CA ALA A 89 -13.68 18.98 -3.71
C ALA A 89 -13.59 17.50 -4.16
N ARG A 90 -13.64 17.24 -5.46
CA ARG A 90 -13.46 15.90 -6.02
C ARG A 90 -12.05 15.37 -5.79
N GLN A 91 -11.02 16.16 -6.04
CA GLN A 91 -9.63 15.78 -5.74
C GLN A 91 -9.44 15.54 -4.24
N ALA A 92 -10.05 16.37 -3.40
CA ALA A 92 -9.96 16.23 -1.95
C ALA A 92 -10.56 14.91 -1.46
N ALA A 93 -11.77 14.57 -1.94
CA ALA A 93 -12.40 13.30 -1.63
C ALA A 93 -11.58 12.10 -2.14
N THR A 94 -10.99 12.19 -3.34
CA THR A 94 -10.11 11.15 -3.88
C THR A 94 -8.86 10.96 -3.02
N LEU A 95 -8.14 12.04 -2.70
CA LEU A 95 -6.95 11.98 -1.86
C LEU A 95 -7.26 11.38 -0.49
N ASP A 96 -8.37 11.80 0.12
CA ASP A 96 -8.80 11.28 1.41
C ASP A 96 -9.15 9.79 1.35
N ARG A 97 -9.85 9.34 0.30
CA ARG A 97 -10.20 7.93 0.10
C ARG A 97 -8.97 7.05 -0.14
N LEU A 98 -8.09 7.46 -1.05
CA LEU A 98 -6.90 6.69 -1.40
C LEU A 98 -5.90 6.61 -0.24
N SER A 99 -5.81 7.68 0.56
CA SER A 99 -4.95 7.71 1.74
C SER A 99 -5.56 7.07 2.99
N ASN A 100 -6.80 6.54 2.90
CA ASN A 100 -7.57 5.99 4.02
C ASN A 100 -7.80 6.99 5.17
N GLY A 101 -8.22 8.21 4.84
CA GLY A 101 -8.60 9.24 5.81
C GLY A 101 -7.43 10.11 6.31
N ARG A 102 -6.36 10.25 5.52
CA ARG A 102 -5.14 10.97 5.93
C ARG A 102 -4.96 12.32 5.24
N ALA A 103 -5.94 12.81 4.49
CA ALA A 103 -5.86 14.11 3.83
C ALA A 103 -6.21 15.27 4.78
N LEU A 104 -5.47 16.37 4.69
CA LEU A 104 -5.76 17.63 5.36
C LEU A 104 -5.59 18.75 4.32
N PHE A 105 -6.35 19.83 4.42
CA PHE A 105 -6.29 20.92 3.44
C PHE A 105 -5.95 22.24 4.12
N ASN A 106 -4.99 22.97 3.55
CA ASN A 106 -4.63 24.32 3.97
C ASN A 106 -5.02 25.30 2.86
N LEU A 107 -6.04 26.13 3.10
CA LEU A 107 -6.44 27.17 2.16
C LEU A 107 -5.29 28.19 1.99
N VAL A 108 -5.03 28.63 0.76
CA VAL A 108 -4.01 29.64 0.44
C VAL A 108 -4.57 30.59 -0.62
N THR A 109 -5.00 31.79 -0.19
CA THR A 109 -5.59 32.83 -1.06
C THR A 109 -4.61 33.43 -2.08
N GLY A 110 -3.30 33.30 -1.86
CA GLY A 110 -2.28 33.94 -2.69
C GLY A 110 -1.99 35.39 -2.29
N GLY A 111 -0.71 35.75 -2.25
CA GLY A 111 -0.23 37.08 -1.84
C GLY A 111 0.73 37.73 -2.84
N ASP A 112 1.02 37.08 -3.96
CA ASP A 112 1.88 37.62 -5.02
C ASP A 112 1.04 37.84 -6.29
N PRO A 113 0.67 39.10 -6.60
CA PRO A 113 -0.09 39.42 -7.81
C PRO A 113 0.59 38.99 -9.12
N GLU A 114 1.93 38.97 -9.18
CA GLU A 114 2.65 38.52 -10.39
C GLU A 114 2.51 37.01 -10.59
N GLU A 115 2.57 36.24 -9.51
CA GLU A 115 2.32 34.80 -9.55
C GLU A 115 0.88 34.51 -9.98
N LEU A 116 -0.09 35.17 -9.35
CA LEU A 116 -1.51 35.00 -9.62
C LEU A 116 -1.87 35.37 -11.06
N ALA A 117 -1.31 36.45 -11.60
CA ALA A 117 -1.50 36.83 -13.00
C ALA A 117 -0.95 35.75 -13.96
N GLY A 118 0.14 35.07 -13.59
CA GLY A 118 0.66 33.92 -14.32
C GLY A 118 -0.28 32.70 -14.33
N ASP A 119 -1.08 32.53 -13.26
CA ASP A 119 -2.14 31.53 -13.16
C ASP A 119 -3.48 32.01 -13.77
N GLY A 120 -3.54 33.23 -14.31
CA GLY A 120 -4.75 33.82 -14.91
C GLY A 120 -5.71 34.49 -13.93
N VAL A 121 -5.27 34.78 -12.70
CA VAL A 121 -6.06 35.42 -11.64
C VAL A 121 -5.67 36.89 -11.50
N PHE A 122 -6.63 37.80 -11.68
CA PHE A 122 -6.40 39.27 -11.71
C PHE A 122 -7.20 40.02 -10.64
N LEU A 123 -7.41 39.40 -9.48
CA LEU A 123 -8.20 39.96 -8.38
C LEU A 123 -7.33 40.80 -7.42
N ASP A 124 -7.88 41.92 -6.95
CA ASP A 124 -7.23 42.72 -5.91
C ASP A 124 -7.19 42.01 -4.54
N HIS A 125 -6.44 42.55 -3.59
CA HIS A 125 -6.27 41.94 -2.25
C HIS A 125 -7.61 41.58 -1.59
N ARG A 126 -8.60 42.47 -1.62
CA ARG A 126 -9.89 42.27 -0.95
C ARG A 126 -10.76 41.29 -1.73
N GLU A 127 -10.78 41.40 -3.05
CA GLU A 127 -11.52 40.50 -3.93
C GLU A 127 -11.02 39.06 -3.83
N ARG A 128 -9.72 38.84 -3.63
CA ARG A 128 -9.18 37.48 -3.41
C ARG A 128 -9.73 36.83 -2.14
N TYR A 129 -9.87 37.57 -1.03
CA TYR A 129 -10.50 37.01 0.17
C TYR A 129 -12.01 36.79 -0.01
N ALA A 130 -12.69 37.65 -0.78
CA ALA A 130 -14.10 37.45 -1.11
C ALA A 130 -14.29 36.18 -1.96
N GLU A 131 -13.48 35.99 -3.01
CA GLU A 131 -13.48 34.78 -3.82
C GLU A 131 -13.11 33.54 -3.00
N SER A 132 -12.06 33.60 -2.17
CA SER A 132 -11.71 32.51 -1.25
C SER A 132 -12.86 32.12 -0.32
N ALA A 133 -13.65 33.08 0.16
CA ALA A 133 -14.79 32.82 1.03
C ALA A 133 -15.92 32.11 0.27
N GLU A 134 -16.23 32.54 -0.96
CA GLU A 134 -17.20 31.90 -1.84
C GLU A 134 -16.76 30.48 -2.24
N PHE A 135 -15.50 30.34 -2.66
CA PHE A 135 -14.87 29.07 -3.00
C PHE A 135 -14.98 28.07 -1.84
N THR A 136 -14.59 28.50 -0.64
CA THR A 136 -14.58 27.65 0.55
C THR A 136 -15.99 27.20 0.92
N ARG A 137 -16.99 28.07 0.79
CA ARG A 137 -18.38 27.75 1.06
C ARG A 137 -18.90 26.65 0.14
N VAL A 138 -18.62 26.74 -1.16
CA VAL A 138 -18.98 25.70 -2.13
C VAL A 138 -18.21 24.41 -1.85
N TRP A 139 -16.88 24.49 -1.69
CA TRP A 139 -16.01 23.34 -1.47
C TRP A 139 -16.43 22.51 -0.25
N ARG A 140 -16.75 23.18 0.87
CA ARG A 140 -17.20 22.52 2.11
C ARG A 140 -18.53 21.79 1.91
N ARG A 141 -19.56 22.49 1.42
CA ARG A 141 -20.91 21.91 1.24
C ARG A 141 -20.91 20.71 0.30
N VAL A 142 -20.14 20.81 -0.79
CA VAL A 142 -19.97 19.71 -1.76
C VAL A 142 -19.29 18.48 -1.12
N LEU A 143 -18.28 18.67 -0.26
CA LEU A 143 -17.63 17.59 0.48
C LEU A 143 -18.50 16.99 1.58
N GLU A 144 -19.33 17.81 2.22
CA GLU A 144 -20.30 17.41 3.25
C GLU A 144 -21.50 16.65 2.64
N GLY A 145 -21.54 16.52 1.30
CA GLY A 145 -22.44 15.63 0.56
C GLY A 145 -23.68 16.32 -0.01
N GLU A 146 -23.71 17.65 -0.01
CA GLU A 146 -24.79 18.43 -0.62
C GLU A 146 -24.67 18.48 -2.15
N THR A 147 -25.80 18.71 -2.82
CA THR A 147 -25.82 19.23 -4.19
C THR A 147 -25.99 20.75 -4.11
N VAL A 148 -25.06 21.49 -4.69
CA VAL A 148 -24.90 22.93 -4.47
C VAL A 148 -25.16 23.69 -5.77
N ASP A 149 -26.15 24.55 -5.72
CA ASP A 149 -26.29 25.71 -6.60
C ASP A 149 -25.79 26.94 -5.83
N TYR A 150 -24.88 27.71 -6.44
CA TYR A 150 -24.31 28.91 -5.83
C TYR A 150 -24.02 29.95 -6.90
N GLU A 151 -24.47 31.18 -6.68
CA GLU A 151 -24.27 32.32 -7.57
C GLU A 151 -23.70 33.49 -6.74
N GLY A 152 -22.38 33.51 -6.63
CA GLY A 152 -21.61 34.59 -5.98
C GLY A 152 -21.05 35.58 -6.98
N LYS A 153 -20.28 36.55 -6.49
CA LYS A 153 -19.61 37.54 -7.35
C LYS A 153 -18.50 36.91 -8.18
N HIS A 154 -17.80 35.92 -7.61
CA HIS A 154 -16.62 35.31 -8.22
C HIS A 154 -16.83 33.82 -8.54
N VAL A 155 -17.62 33.11 -7.73
CA VAL A 155 -17.89 31.68 -7.91
C VAL A 155 -19.34 31.46 -8.34
N HIS A 156 -19.53 30.72 -9.44
CA HIS A 156 -20.83 30.29 -9.92
C HIS A 156 -20.80 28.79 -10.23
N VAL A 157 -21.65 28.00 -9.55
CA VAL A 157 -21.84 26.58 -9.83
C VAL A 157 -23.33 26.21 -9.84
N ARG A 158 -23.69 25.22 -10.67
CA ARG A 158 -25.05 24.65 -10.73
C ARG A 158 -24.97 23.13 -10.65
N GLY A 159 -25.75 22.51 -9.77
CA GLY A 159 -25.79 21.07 -9.56
C GLY A 159 -24.46 20.47 -9.08
N ALA A 160 -23.60 21.24 -8.42
CA ALA A 160 -22.29 20.77 -7.97
C ALA A 160 -22.44 19.74 -6.85
N ARG A 161 -21.98 18.51 -7.06
CA ARG A 161 -22.07 17.42 -6.08
C ARG A 161 -20.92 16.43 -6.25
N LEU A 162 -20.69 15.59 -5.23
CA LEU A 162 -19.76 14.46 -5.30
C LEU A 162 -20.48 13.12 -5.34
N MET A 163 -20.04 12.27 -6.26
CA MET A 163 -20.43 10.86 -6.32
C MET A 163 -19.69 10.02 -5.26
N PHE A 164 -18.46 10.41 -4.94
CA PHE A 164 -17.60 9.70 -3.99
C PHE A 164 -17.37 10.58 -2.76
N LYS A 165 -17.92 10.17 -1.63
CA LYS A 165 -17.77 10.89 -0.36
C LYS A 165 -16.40 10.60 0.29
N PRO A 166 -15.82 11.59 0.99
CA PRO A 166 -14.59 11.40 1.76
C PRO A 166 -14.76 10.35 2.88
N VAL A 167 -13.62 9.88 3.41
CA VAL A 167 -13.55 9.01 4.58
C VAL A 167 -13.83 9.80 5.85
N GLN A 168 -13.15 10.93 6.02
CA GLN A 168 -13.28 11.79 7.18
C GLN A 168 -14.64 12.51 7.17
N GLN A 169 -15.26 12.60 8.34
CA GLN A 169 -16.56 13.24 8.55
C GLN A 169 -16.42 14.47 9.49
N PRO A 170 -17.18 15.55 9.27
CA PRO A 170 -18.11 15.75 8.15
C PRO A 170 -17.40 15.92 6.79
N ARG A 171 -16.11 16.23 6.82
CA ARG A 171 -15.19 16.34 5.68
C ARG A 171 -13.74 16.29 6.20
N PRO A 172 -12.72 16.18 5.33
CA PRO A 172 -11.34 16.40 5.73
C PRO A 172 -11.16 17.79 6.39
N PRO A 173 -10.36 17.89 7.47
CA PRO A 173 -10.10 19.16 8.17
C PRO A 173 -9.52 20.24 7.24
N LEU A 174 -10.04 21.45 7.39
CA LEU A 174 -9.64 22.65 6.66
C LEU A 174 -8.91 23.62 7.58
N TRP A 175 -7.72 24.00 7.16
CA TRP A 175 -6.79 24.87 7.85
C TRP A 175 -6.63 26.14 7.04
N PHE A 176 -6.36 27.26 7.69
CA PHE A 176 -6.09 28.51 6.99
C PHE A 176 -5.31 29.47 7.88
N GLY A 177 -4.44 30.27 7.27
CA GLY A 177 -3.70 31.31 7.97
C GLY A 177 -3.80 32.65 7.25
N GLY A 178 -3.52 33.71 7.99
CA GLY A 178 -3.45 35.07 7.43
C GLY A 178 -3.60 36.12 8.52
N SER A 179 -2.81 37.18 8.43
CA SER A 179 -2.76 38.23 9.45
C SER A 179 -3.58 39.47 9.11
N SER A 180 -4.18 39.54 7.91
CA SER A 180 -5.10 40.62 7.54
C SER A 180 -6.48 40.39 8.17
N GLU A 181 -7.23 41.46 8.37
CA GLU A 181 -8.58 41.39 8.92
C GLU A 181 -9.52 40.48 8.09
N PRO A 182 -9.58 40.58 6.74
CA PRO A 182 -10.40 39.66 5.93
C PRO A 182 -9.97 38.18 6.04
N ALA A 183 -8.68 37.91 6.28
CA ALA A 183 -8.21 36.55 6.50
C ALA A 183 -8.71 35.99 7.83
N GLN A 184 -8.66 36.81 8.89
CA GLN A 184 -9.16 36.42 10.20
C GLN A 184 -10.68 36.20 10.19
N ASP A 185 -11.43 37.02 9.44
CA ASP A 185 -12.88 36.87 9.27
C ASP A 185 -13.23 35.55 8.56
N LEU A 186 -12.55 35.25 7.44
CA LEU A 186 -12.73 33.98 6.71
C LEU A 186 -12.40 32.78 7.61
N ALA A 187 -11.30 32.85 8.35
CA ALA A 187 -10.91 31.79 9.28
C ALA A 187 -11.98 31.56 10.36
N ALA A 188 -12.42 32.64 11.01
CA ALA A 188 -13.44 32.60 12.05
C ALA A 188 -14.77 32.01 11.55
N GLU A 189 -15.13 32.23 10.28
CA GLU A 189 -16.36 31.74 9.68
C GLU A 189 -16.28 30.28 9.21
N GLN A 190 -15.19 29.87 8.56
CA GLN A 190 -15.23 28.66 7.73
C GLN A 190 -14.24 27.56 8.05
N VAL A 191 -13.14 27.84 8.77
CA VAL A 191 -12.06 26.85 8.95
C VAL A 191 -12.08 26.17 10.30
N ASP A 192 -11.39 25.03 10.41
CA ASP A 192 -11.32 24.21 11.61
C ASP A 192 -10.06 24.53 12.45
N VAL A 193 -8.98 24.93 11.76
CA VAL A 193 -7.69 25.30 12.36
C VAL A 193 -7.19 26.62 11.78
N TYR A 194 -6.98 27.62 12.62
CA TYR A 194 -6.29 28.86 12.26
C TYR A 194 -4.78 28.68 12.43
N LEU A 195 -4.03 28.94 11.37
CA LEU A 195 -2.58 28.79 11.33
C LEU A 195 -1.92 30.17 11.38
N THR A 196 -1.13 30.42 12.43
CA THR A 196 -0.29 31.62 12.53
C THR A 196 1.18 31.27 12.28
N TRP A 197 1.98 32.29 11.95
CA TRP A 197 3.43 32.14 11.88
C TRP A 197 4.06 32.40 13.25
N GLY A 198 5.30 31.96 13.39
CA GLY A 198 6.14 32.24 14.55
C GLY A 198 6.39 33.74 14.70
N GLU A 199 5.83 34.31 15.75
CA GLU A 199 6.08 35.68 16.21
C GLU A 199 6.33 35.61 17.73
N PRO A 200 6.92 36.65 18.35
CA PRO A 200 7.01 36.73 19.79
C PRO A 200 5.68 36.35 20.48
N PRO A 201 5.70 35.58 21.58
CA PRO A 201 4.48 35.03 22.21
C PRO A 201 3.38 36.05 22.48
N ALA A 202 3.74 37.29 22.84
CA ALA A 202 2.78 38.39 23.04
C ALA A 202 1.97 38.72 21.77
N LEU A 203 2.62 38.76 20.60
CA LEU A 203 1.96 39.03 19.32
C LEU A 203 1.12 37.85 18.85
N VAL A 204 1.58 36.62 19.12
CA VAL A 204 0.79 35.40 18.85
C VAL A 204 -0.47 35.39 19.70
N LYS A 205 -0.36 35.73 20.99
CA LYS A 205 -1.49 35.83 21.92
C LYS A 205 -2.55 36.81 21.41
N GLU A 206 -2.14 38.02 21.04
CA GLU A 206 -3.04 39.05 20.50
C GLU A 206 -3.85 38.51 19.31
N LYS A 207 -3.19 37.84 18.37
CA LYS A 207 -3.82 37.32 17.17
C LYS A 207 -4.77 36.14 17.46
N ILE A 208 -4.38 35.25 18.36
CA ILE A 208 -5.24 34.15 18.83
C ILE A 208 -6.51 34.72 19.47
N GLU A 209 -6.37 35.72 20.33
CA GLU A 209 -7.52 36.37 21.00
C GLU A 209 -8.46 37.05 20.00
N GLN A 210 -7.92 37.75 18.99
CA GLN A 210 -8.71 38.36 17.90
C GLN A 210 -9.53 37.32 17.13
N VAL A 211 -8.89 36.26 16.63
CA VAL A 211 -9.58 35.21 15.85
C VAL A 211 -10.55 34.43 16.72
N ARG A 212 -10.21 34.17 17.99
CA ARG A 212 -11.09 33.51 18.95
C ARG A 212 -12.35 34.35 19.21
N ALA A 213 -12.22 35.66 19.36
CA ALA A 213 -13.34 36.57 19.52
C ALA A 213 -14.23 36.60 18.27
N LYS A 214 -13.63 36.71 17.07
CA LYS A 214 -14.35 36.67 15.79
C LYS A 214 -15.11 35.34 15.60
N ALA A 215 -14.49 34.20 15.93
CA ALA A 215 -15.14 32.89 15.86
C ALA A 215 -16.29 32.75 16.87
N ALA A 216 -16.08 33.22 18.11
CA ALA A 216 -17.10 33.20 19.16
C ALA A 216 -18.32 34.05 18.80
N ALA A 217 -18.13 35.20 18.14
CA ALA A 217 -19.22 36.03 17.64
C ALA A 217 -20.13 35.31 16.62
N GLN A 218 -19.62 34.24 15.99
CA GLN A 218 -20.37 33.39 15.06
C GLN A 218 -20.81 32.05 15.69
N GLY A 219 -20.67 31.89 17.01
CA GLY A 219 -21.00 30.66 17.71
C GLY A 219 -20.06 29.48 17.40
N ARG A 220 -18.88 29.74 16.83
CA ARG A 220 -17.91 28.71 16.44
C ARG A 220 -16.71 28.69 17.39
N LYS A 221 -16.03 27.54 17.43
CA LYS A 221 -14.71 27.38 18.04
C LYS A 221 -13.73 26.99 16.95
N VAL A 222 -12.55 27.61 16.99
CA VAL A 222 -11.45 27.36 16.05
C VAL A 222 -10.25 26.87 16.85
N ARG A 223 -9.54 25.86 16.33
CA ARG A 223 -8.28 25.39 16.91
C ARG A 223 -7.11 26.18 16.33
N PHE A 224 -5.96 26.18 17.00
CA PHE A 224 -4.83 26.99 16.59
C PHE A 224 -3.59 26.17 16.32
N GLY A 225 -2.91 26.48 15.22
CA GLY A 225 -1.62 25.93 14.85
C GLY A 225 -0.59 27.04 14.61
N ILE A 226 0.69 26.73 14.77
CA ILE A 226 1.79 27.64 14.51
C ILE A 226 2.80 27.03 13.54
N ARG A 227 3.35 27.85 12.65
CA ARG A 227 4.44 27.47 11.74
C ARG A 227 5.75 28.09 12.21
N LEU A 228 6.72 27.23 12.54
CA LEU A 228 8.04 27.61 13.05
C LEU A 228 9.13 26.77 12.36
N HIS A 229 10.29 27.34 12.09
CA HIS A 229 11.49 26.55 11.84
C HIS A 229 12.06 26.08 13.20
N VAL A 230 12.89 25.04 13.21
CA VAL A 230 13.56 24.59 14.44
C VAL A 230 15.02 24.26 14.17
N ILE A 231 15.90 24.65 15.08
CA ILE A 231 17.32 24.36 15.09
C ILE A 231 17.63 23.85 16.50
N VAL A 232 17.42 22.56 16.72
CA VAL A 232 17.63 21.91 18.02
C VAL A 232 18.95 21.14 18.02
N ARG A 233 19.77 21.35 19.04
CA ARG A 233 21.05 20.64 19.23
C ARG A 233 21.17 20.15 20.67
N GLU A 234 22.28 19.52 21.03
CA GLU A 234 22.49 19.01 22.39
C GLU A 234 22.73 20.16 23.38
N THR A 235 23.36 21.24 22.92
CA THR A 235 23.59 22.46 23.70
C THR A 235 23.03 23.70 23.01
N ASN A 236 22.75 24.75 23.77
CA ASN A 236 22.34 26.04 23.20
C ASN A 236 23.43 26.64 22.30
N GLU A 237 24.71 26.50 22.68
CA GLU A 237 25.83 27.03 21.89
C GLU A 237 25.90 26.39 20.50
N GLU A 238 25.79 25.06 20.42
CA GLU A 238 25.73 24.34 19.14
C GLU A 238 24.54 24.76 18.29
N ALA A 239 23.38 25.00 18.91
CA ALA A 239 22.17 25.41 18.19
C ALA A 239 22.34 26.80 17.56
N TRP A 240 22.91 27.76 18.32
CA TRP A 240 23.21 29.09 17.81
C TRP A 240 24.31 29.06 16.73
N GLN A 241 25.36 28.25 16.92
CA GLN A 241 26.37 28.03 15.89
C GLN A 241 25.77 27.44 14.60
N ALA A 242 24.81 26.52 14.72
CA ALA A 242 24.09 25.97 13.57
C ALA A 242 23.20 27.00 12.88
N ALA A 243 22.57 27.92 13.63
CA ALA A 243 21.80 29.03 13.08
C ALA A 243 22.69 30.00 12.29
N ASP A 244 23.86 30.36 12.83
CA ASP A 244 24.83 31.21 12.13
C ASP A 244 25.37 30.52 10.88
N LYS A 245 25.70 29.24 10.99
CA LYS A 245 26.16 28.42 9.85
C LYS A 245 25.12 28.38 8.73
N LEU A 246 23.84 28.26 9.05
CA LEU A 246 22.76 28.19 8.07
C LEU A 246 22.71 29.41 7.14
N ILE A 247 23.04 30.61 7.65
CA ILE A 247 23.04 31.86 6.87
C ILE A 247 24.44 32.37 6.53
N ALA A 248 25.47 31.53 6.68
CA ALA A 248 26.87 31.91 6.43
C ALA A 248 27.09 32.40 4.98
N ASN A 249 26.35 31.82 4.03
CA ASN A 249 26.47 32.12 2.60
C ASN A 249 25.41 33.12 2.08
N VAL A 250 24.56 33.64 2.95
CA VAL A 250 23.65 34.73 2.58
C VAL A 250 24.47 36.01 2.52
N ASP A 251 24.49 36.73 1.39
CA ASP A 251 25.15 38.03 1.28
C ASP A 251 24.14 39.19 1.31
N ASP A 252 24.64 40.42 1.52
CA ASP A 252 23.78 41.61 1.62
C ASP A 252 23.01 41.89 0.32
N ALA A 253 23.58 41.53 -0.84
CA ALA A 253 22.92 41.66 -2.13
C ALA A 253 21.71 40.72 -2.25
N THR A 254 21.85 39.48 -1.78
CA THR A 254 20.78 38.48 -1.74
C THR A 254 19.68 38.90 -0.77
N ILE A 255 20.06 39.43 0.40
CA ILE A 255 19.10 40.00 1.36
C ILE A 255 18.34 41.15 0.71
N ALA A 256 19.02 42.13 0.13
CA ALA A 256 18.38 43.29 -0.51
C ALA A 256 17.41 42.86 -1.62
N LYS A 257 17.80 41.87 -2.45
CA LYS A 257 16.96 41.31 -3.51
C LYS A 257 15.72 40.61 -2.94
N ALA A 258 15.88 39.79 -1.90
CA ALA A 258 14.77 39.11 -1.24
C ALA A 258 13.80 40.11 -0.59
N GLN A 259 14.32 41.11 0.13
CA GLN A 259 13.50 42.15 0.76
C GLN A 259 12.74 42.99 -0.26
N SER A 260 13.36 43.35 -1.39
CA SER A 260 12.69 44.02 -2.50
C SER A 260 11.54 43.16 -3.06
N ALA A 261 11.75 41.85 -3.23
CA ALA A 261 10.68 40.95 -3.63
C ALA A 261 9.54 40.89 -2.59
N PHE A 262 9.86 40.89 -1.30
CA PHE A 262 8.87 40.89 -0.21
C PHE A 262 8.09 42.20 -0.07
N GLN A 263 8.60 43.32 -0.59
CA GLN A 263 7.86 44.57 -0.63
C GLN A 263 6.80 44.61 -1.75
N ARG A 264 6.97 43.79 -2.80
CA ARG A 264 6.00 43.68 -3.91
C ARG A 264 4.77 42.87 -3.55
N THR A 265 4.85 41.98 -2.56
CA THR A 265 3.69 41.21 -2.10
C THR A 265 2.76 42.07 -1.25
N ASP A 266 1.46 41.87 -1.41
CA ASP A 266 0.42 42.49 -0.59
C ASP A 266 0.05 41.64 0.65
N SER A 267 0.87 40.63 0.97
CA SER A 267 0.70 39.77 2.15
C SER A 267 1.07 40.51 3.43
N VAL A 268 0.05 40.88 4.22
CA VAL A 268 0.22 41.44 5.57
C VAL A 268 1.08 40.53 6.45
N GLY A 269 0.94 39.21 6.31
CA GLY A 269 1.80 38.26 7.02
C GLY A 269 3.26 38.46 6.66
N GLN A 270 3.59 38.48 5.36
CA GLN A 270 4.98 38.61 4.90
C GLN A 270 5.59 39.94 5.35
N GLN A 271 4.82 41.02 5.30
CA GLN A 271 5.24 42.33 5.81
C GLN A 271 5.59 42.29 7.29
N ARG A 272 4.78 41.59 8.12
CA ARG A 272 5.07 41.40 9.55
C ARG A 272 6.36 40.61 9.76
N MET A 273 6.60 39.54 9.01
CA MET A 273 7.85 38.76 9.11
C MET A 273 9.08 39.58 8.75
N ALA A 274 9.02 40.35 7.65
CA ALA A 274 10.10 41.22 7.24
C ALA A 274 10.39 42.31 8.29
N ALA A 275 9.34 42.85 8.92
CA ALA A 275 9.47 43.87 9.98
C ALA A 275 10.20 43.36 11.24
N LEU A 276 10.21 42.04 11.50
CA LEU A 276 10.89 41.48 12.68
C LEU A 276 12.42 41.66 12.64
N HIS A 277 13.01 41.68 11.45
CA HIS A 277 14.47 41.81 11.28
C HIS A 277 14.88 43.05 10.47
N GLY A 278 13.98 43.62 9.67
CA GLY A 278 14.22 44.84 8.89
C GLY A 278 15.36 44.72 7.87
N GLY A 279 15.60 43.52 7.37
CA GLY A 279 16.72 43.21 6.47
C GLY A 279 18.12 43.21 7.13
N ARG A 280 18.23 43.32 8.46
CA ARG A 280 19.53 43.41 9.14
C ARG A 280 19.94 42.08 9.78
N ARG A 281 21.25 41.83 9.81
CA ARG A 281 21.86 40.62 10.40
C ARG A 281 22.27 40.78 11.88
N ASP A 282 22.35 42.02 12.36
CA ASP A 282 22.88 42.35 13.69
C ASP A 282 21.92 42.01 14.84
N LYS A 283 20.62 41.86 14.55
CA LYS A 283 19.57 41.59 15.55
C LYS A 283 18.55 40.59 15.05
N LEU A 284 18.98 39.32 14.98
CA LEU A 284 18.12 38.24 14.50
C LEU A 284 17.42 37.48 15.63
N GLU A 285 17.91 37.52 16.87
CA GLU A 285 17.13 37.03 18.03
C GLU A 285 16.09 38.10 18.43
N ILE A 286 14.84 37.87 18.03
CA ILE A 286 13.73 38.84 18.20
C ILE A 286 12.93 38.62 19.49
N SER A 287 13.12 37.46 20.11
CA SER A 287 12.56 37.02 21.39
C SER A 287 13.44 35.86 21.88
N PRO A 288 13.52 35.55 23.19
CA PRO A 288 14.43 34.52 23.70
C PRO A 288 14.29 33.19 22.95
N ASN A 289 15.36 32.74 22.29
CA ASN A 289 15.42 31.53 21.47
C ASN A 289 14.47 31.51 20.26
N LEU A 290 14.04 32.69 19.80
CA LEU A 290 13.27 32.88 18.57
C LEU A 290 14.08 33.76 17.61
N TRP A 291 14.57 33.14 16.55
CA TRP A 291 15.53 33.72 15.62
C TRP A 291 14.91 33.97 14.24
N ALA A 292 15.00 35.18 13.72
CA ALA A 292 14.41 35.64 12.46
C ALA A 292 15.33 35.51 11.24
N GLY A 293 16.50 34.86 11.37
CA GLY A 293 17.47 34.80 10.26
C GLY A 293 17.02 33.98 9.06
N VAL A 294 16.13 33.00 9.24
CA VAL A 294 15.51 32.25 8.12
C VAL A 294 14.76 33.21 7.19
N GLY A 295 14.09 34.22 7.75
CA GLY A 295 13.28 35.20 7.02
C GLY A 295 14.09 36.22 6.20
N LEU A 296 15.42 36.24 6.32
CA LEU A 296 16.27 37.14 5.53
C LEU A 296 16.09 36.92 4.01
N VAL A 297 15.94 35.66 3.60
CA VAL A 297 15.86 35.27 2.18
C VAL A 297 14.65 34.40 1.86
N ARG A 298 14.07 33.70 2.84
CA ARG A 298 12.95 32.78 2.62
C ARG A 298 11.61 33.48 2.84
N SER A 299 10.66 33.29 1.91
CA SER A 299 9.28 33.74 2.09
C SER A 299 8.48 32.82 3.04
N GLY A 300 7.43 33.35 3.65
CA GLY A 300 6.57 32.61 4.58
C GLY A 300 7.12 32.59 6.00
N ALA A 301 7.38 31.39 6.54
CA ALA A 301 7.81 31.24 7.93
C ALA A 301 9.26 31.73 8.13
N GLY A 302 9.40 32.95 8.64
CA GLY A 302 10.68 33.64 8.78
C GLY A 302 11.44 33.40 10.08
N THR A 303 10.86 32.66 11.04
CA THR A 303 11.44 32.49 12.38
C THR A 303 11.73 31.03 12.73
N ALA A 304 12.79 30.80 13.51
CA ALA A 304 13.19 29.51 14.05
C ALA A 304 13.22 29.51 15.57
N LEU A 305 12.82 28.41 16.20
CA LEU A 305 13.21 28.11 17.58
C LEU A 305 14.64 27.55 17.59
N VAL A 306 15.54 28.18 18.35
CA VAL A 306 16.97 27.82 18.39
C VAL A 306 17.37 27.52 19.82
N GLY A 307 17.94 26.34 20.08
CA GLY A 307 18.44 26.00 21.41
C GLY A 307 18.65 24.50 21.63
N ASP A 308 18.95 24.14 22.87
CA ASP A 308 18.90 22.74 23.30
C ASP A 308 17.45 22.23 23.39
N ALA A 309 17.28 20.90 23.48
CA ALA A 309 15.95 20.30 23.49
C ALA A 309 15.04 20.78 24.64
N PRO A 310 15.49 20.89 25.91
CA PRO A 310 14.69 21.48 26.98
C PRO A 310 14.26 22.92 26.71
N THR A 311 15.15 23.75 26.14
CA THR A 311 14.88 25.15 25.83
C THR A 311 13.85 25.28 24.72
N VAL A 312 14.00 24.53 23.63
CA VAL A 312 13.04 24.50 22.52
C VAL A 312 11.68 23.97 23.00
N ALA A 313 11.67 22.92 23.83
CA ALA A 313 10.44 22.39 24.40
C ALA A 313 9.73 23.39 25.32
N ALA A 314 10.48 24.17 26.11
CA ALA A 314 9.92 25.24 26.95
C ALA A 314 9.26 26.34 26.10
N ARG A 315 9.88 26.73 24.98
CA ARG A 315 9.28 27.69 24.03
C ARG A 315 8.04 27.14 23.34
N MET A 316 8.01 25.85 23.00
CA MET A 316 6.80 25.22 22.48
C MET A 316 5.68 25.18 23.52
N LYS A 317 5.99 24.87 24.80
CA LYS A 317 5.01 24.91 25.89
C LYS A 317 4.48 26.32 26.16
N GLU A 318 5.28 27.35 25.95
CA GLU A 318 4.83 28.75 26.01
C GLU A 318 3.75 29.04 24.96
N TYR A 319 3.93 28.57 23.71
CA TYR A 319 2.88 28.66 22.70
C TYR A 319 1.69 27.74 22.98
N GLU A 320 1.91 26.54 23.52
CA GLU A 320 0.84 25.63 23.96
C GLU A 320 -0.07 26.31 25.00
N ALA A 321 0.51 27.04 25.95
CA ALA A 321 -0.24 27.79 26.96
C ALA A 321 -1.12 28.92 26.38
N LEU A 322 -0.83 29.39 25.16
CA LEU A 322 -1.70 30.34 24.42
C LEU A 322 -2.86 29.63 23.69
N GLY A 323 -2.90 28.30 23.71
CA GLY A 323 -3.89 27.47 23.03
C GLY A 323 -3.44 26.97 21.64
N ILE A 324 -2.13 27.00 21.33
CA ILE A 324 -1.60 26.32 20.15
C ILE A 324 -1.57 24.81 20.41
N GLU A 325 -2.28 24.05 19.58
CA GLU A 325 -2.35 22.59 19.69
C GLU A 325 -1.49 21.88 18.64
N THR A 326 -1.08 22.62 17.60
CA THR A 326 -0.37 22.06 16.43
C THR A 326 0.84 22.89 16.06
N PHE A 327 1.98 22.23 15.86
CA PHE A 327 3.24 22.86 15.48
C PHE A 327 3.69 22.31 14.13
N ILE A 328 3.68 23.14 13.09
CA ILE A 328 4.29 22.79 11.80
C ILE A 328 5.75 23.23 11.82
N LEU A 329 6.64 22.26 11.87
CA LEU A 329 8.07 22.45 11.98
C LEU A 329 8.79 22.24 10.63
N SER A 330 10.02 22.73 10.53
CA SER A 330 10.96 22.45 9.44
C SER A 330 12.39 22.65 9.91
N GLY A 331 13.34 22.02 9.25
CA GLY A 331 14.78 22.12 9.48
C GLY A 331 15.55 21.95 8.17
N TYR A 332 16.82 22.39 8.14
CA TYR A 332 17.71 22.23 6.99
C TYR A 332 18.94 21.35 7.33
N PRO A 333 19.22 20.28 6.56
CA PRO A 333 18.35 19.67 5.54
C PRO A 333 17.15 18.95 6.19
N HIS A 334 16.03 18.84 5.47
CA HIS A 334 14.74 18.41 6.04
C HIS A 334 14.74 16.94 6.48
N LEU A 335 15.55 16.08 5.87
CA LEU A 335 15.63 14.67 6.26
C LEU A 335 16.32 14.51 7.61
N GLU A 336 17.55 15.02 7.74
CA GLU A 336 18.37 14.91 8.94
C GLU A 336 17.75 15.66 10.12
N GLU A 337 17.20 16.85 9.87
CA GLU A 337 16.58 17.61 10.95
C GLU A 337 15.24 17.01 11.41
N ALA A 338 14.57 16.20 10.59
CA ALA A 338 13.43 15.41 11.06
C ALA A 338 13.86 14.41 12.14
N TYR A 339 14.99 13.72 11.94
CA TYR A 339 15.57 12.84 12.95
C TYR A 339 16.05 13.62 14.18
N ARG A 340 16.75 14.75 13.97
CA ARG A 340 17.22 15.59 15.07
C ARG A 340 16.08 16.02 15.99
N VAL A 341 14.95 16.44 15.41
CA VAL A 341 13.74 16.80 16.14
C VAL A 341 13.10 15.57 16.80
N GLY A 342 12.98 14.46 16.07
CA GLY A 342 12.39 13.22 16.57
C GLY A 342 13.18 12.56 17.71
N GLU A 343 14.50 12.74 17.75
CA GLU A 343 15.39 12.13 18.73
C GLU A 343 15.68 13.05 19.92
N LEU A 344 15.93 14.34 19.66
CA LEU A 344 16.24 15.29 20.73
C LEU A 344 15.00 15.91 21.34
N LEU A 345 14.06 16.39 20.54
CA LEU A 345 12.97 17.25 21.03
C LEU A 345 11.73 16.47 21.49
N PHE A 346 11.34 15.44 20.74
CA PHE A 346 10.13 14.65 21.02
C PHE A 346 10.08 14.07 22.43
N PRO A 347 11.18 13.56 23.03
CA PRO A 347 11.17 13.09 24.42
C PRO A 347 10.77 14.12 25.49
N HIS A 348 10.83 15.42 25.17
CA HIS A 348 10.49 16.50 26.11
C HIS A 348 9.05 17.04 25.96
N LEU A 349 8.27 16.46 25.03
CA LEU A 349 6.93 16.88 24.67
C LEU A 349 5.90 15.77 24.93
N ASP A 350 4.69 16.15 25.31
CA ASP A 350 3.54 15.25 25.33
C ASP A 350 2.96 15.20 23.90
N LEU A 351 3.32 14.17 23.13
CA LEU A 351 3.01 14.11 21.69
C LEU A 351 1.74 13.30 21.40
N ALA A 352 0.90 13.85 20.51
CA ALA A 352 -0.19 13.12 19.89
C ALA A 352 0.33 12.23 18.74
N ILE A 353 0.66 10.98 19.06
CA ILE A 353 1.20 10.01 18.09
C ILE A 353 0.08 9.48 17.17
N PRO A 354 0.19 9.61 15.83
CA PRO A 354 -0.83 9.13 14.92
C PRO A 354 -0.85 7.60 14.84
N GLN A 355 -2.06 7.05 14.74
CA GLN A 355 -2.30 5.62 14.55
C GLN A 355 -2.44 5.28 13.07
N ILE A 356 -2.10 4.05 12.69
CA ILE A 356 -2.35 3.55 11.33
C ILE A 356 -3.87 3.36 11.15
N PRO A 357 -4.51 4.03 10.19
CA PRO A 357 -5.94 3.86 9.96
C PRO A 357 -6.26 2.43 9.54
N GLN A 358 -7.25 1.81 10.19
CA GLN A 358 -7.66 0.44 9.87
C GLN A 358 -8.17 0.36 8.42
N PRO A 359 -7.83 -0.71 7.67
CA PRO A 359 -8.34 -0.89 6.31
C PRO A 359 -9.87 -0.87 6.30
N ARG A 360 -10.46 -0.04 5.44
CA ARG A 360 -11.93 -0.02 5.28
C ARG A 360 -12.40 -1.24 4.51
N VAL A 361 -13.52 -1.81 4.97
CA VAL A 361 -14.28 -2.79 4.18
C VAL A 361 -14.77 -2.08 2.92
N VAL A 362 -14.20 -2.46 1.78
CA VAL A 362 -14.66 -1.97 0.47
C VAL A 362 -16.06 -2.53 0.24
N GLN A 363 -17.07 -1.68 0.36
CA GLN A 363 -18.41 -2.04 -0.07
C GLN A 363 -18.43 -2.08 -1.60
N ALA A 364 -18.94 -3.18 -2.16
CA ALA A 364 -19.18 -3.26 -3.59
C ALA A 364 -20.18 -2.17 -3.98
N HIS A 365 -19.73 -1.20 -4.78
CA HIS A 365 -20.58 -0.21 -5.40
C HIS A 365 -20.60 -0.49 -6.91
N GLY A 366 -21.78 -0.40 -7.53
CA GLY A 366 -21.89 -0.47 -8.98
C GLY A 366 -21.20 0.74 -9.64
N GLU A 367 -20.96 0.64 -10.94
CA GLU A 367 -20.49 1.79 -11.72
C GLU A 367 -21.50 2.95 -11.62
N ALA A 368 -21.00 4.18 -11.68
CA ALA A 368 -21.87 5.35 -11.77
C ALA A 368 -22.64 5.29 -13.10
N VAL A 369 -23.96 5.18 -13.03
CA VAL A 369 -24.80 5.10 -14.23
C VAL A 369 -24.98 6.51 -14.78
N ALA A 370 -24.62 6.70 -16.05
CA ALA A 370 -24.72 7.97 -16.77
C ALA A 370 -24.06 9.18 -16.08
N ASN A 371 -23.06 8.95 -15.20
CA ASN A 371 -22.46 9.97 -14.33
C ASN A 371 -23.45 10.69 -13.40
N ASP A 372 -24.63 10.11 -13.16
CA ASP A 372 -25.74 10.78 -12.48
C ASP A 372 -26.04 10.17 -11.11
N PHE A 373 -26.08 8.85 -11.01
CA PHE A 373 -26.37 8.16 -9.75
C PHE A 373 -25.58 6.85 -9.60
N THR A 374 -25.39 6.42 -8.35
CA THR A 374 -24.93 5.07 -8.03
C THR A 374 -26.15 4.18 -7.80
N PRO A 375 -26.26 3.02 -8.46
CA PRO A 375 -27.43 2.16 -8.31
C PRO A 375 -27.50 1.60 -6.89
N GLU A 376 -28.62 1.84 -6.21
CA GLU A 376 -28.87 1.23 -4.91
C GLU A 376 -29.23 -0.25 -5.05
N LYS A 377 -28.79 -1.05 -4.08
CA LYS A 377 -29.21 -2.44 -4.00
C LYS A 377 -30.71 -2.47 -3.70
N LYS A 378 -31.51 -2.89 -4.69
CA LYS A 378 -32.98 -2.99 -4.59
C LYS A 378 -33.38 -3.64 -3.24
N PRO A 379 -34.10 -2.92 -2.35
CA PRO A 379 -34.44 -3.45 -1.04
C PRO A 379 -35.31 -4.70 -1.20
N ARG A 380 -34.89 -5.78 -0.53
CA ARG A 380 -35.66 -7.02 -0.42
C ARG A 380 -36.71 -6.84 0.68
N GLY A 381 -37.96 -7.21 0.42
CA GLY A 381 -39.10 -6.94 1.29
C GLY A 381 -39.03 -7.64 2.65
N PRO A 382 -39.80 -7.20 3.67
CA PRO A 382 -39.73 -7.73 5.04
C PRO A 382 -40.04 -9.23 5.16
N GLU A 383 -40.81 -9.82 4.24
CA GLU A 383 -41.05 -11.28 4.19
C GLU A 383 -39.80 -12.09 3.77
N GLU A 384 -38.84 -11.49 3.05
CA GLU A 384 -37.60 -12.17 2.66
C GLU A 384 -36.58 -12.26 3.83
N ILE A 385 -36.67 -11.42 4.86
CA ILE A 385 -35.60 -11.30 5.88
C ILE A 385 -35.60 -12.50 6.85
N THR A 386 -36.77 -13.02 7.23
CA THR A 386 -36.90 -14.07 8.26
C THR A 386 -36.58 -15.47 7.72
N MET A 387 -36.90 -15.76 6.45
CA MET A 387 -36.55 -17.03 5.80
C MET A 387 -35.07 -17.11 5.35
N THR A 388 -34.39 -15.97 5.20
CA THR A 388 -33.05 -15.91 4.57
C THR A 388 -31.90 -16.31 5.50
N ARG A 389 -32.00 -16.09 6.82
CA ARG A 389 -30.91 -16.47 7.76
C ARG A 389 -30.77 -17.98 7.94
N LEU A 390 -31.89 -18.72 7.99
CA LEU A 390 -31.89 -20.19 8.05
C LEU A 390 -31.51 -20.82 6.69
N ARG A 391 -31.92 -20.22 5.57
CA ARG A 391 -31.54 -20.69 4.22
C ARG A 391 -30.08 -20.40 3.84
N GLN A 392 -29.44 -19.33 4.30
CA GLN A 392 -28.08 -18.97 3.87
C GLN A 392 -26.97 -19.92 4.34
N SER A 393 -27.12 -20.54 5.52
CA SER A 393 -26.17 -21.57 5.99
C SER A 393 -26.26 -22.85 5.14
N PHE A 394 -27.47 -23.23 4.72
CA PHE A 394 -27.70 -24.38 3.87
C PHE A 394 -27.40 -24.09 2.39
N SER A 395 -27.77 -22.90 1.87
CA SER A 395 -27.60 -22.54 0.46
C SER A 395 -26.15 -22.19 0.10
N ALA A 396 -25.36 -21.61 1.01
CA ALA A 396 -23.94 -21.38 0.74
C ALA A 396 -23.16 -22.70 0.58
N ALA A 397 -23.60 -23.76 1.27
CA ALA A 397 -23.04 -25.09 1.11
C ALA A 397 -23.56 -25.80 -0.15
N LEU A 398 -24.85 -25.65 -0.52
CA LEU A 398 -25.50 -26.39 -1.61
C LEU A 398 -25.37 -25.74 -3.01
N VAL A 399 -25.28 -24.42 -3.12
CA VAL A 399 -25.24 -23.71 -4.41
C VAL A 399 -24.06 -24.11 -5.30
N PRO A 400 -22.83 -24.31 -4.78
CA PRO A 400 -21.72 -24.81 -5.59
C PRO A 400 -21.97 -26.21 -6.18
N TRP A 401 -22.83 -27.01 -5.56
CA TRP A 401 -23.17 -28.37 -6.01
C TRP A 401 -24.35 -28.41 -6.99
N LEU A 402 -25.12 -27.32 -7.14
CA LEU A 402 -26.27 -27.30 -8.06
C LEU A 402 -25.87 -27.59 -9.50
N LEU A 403 -24.80 -26.96 -10.00
CA LEU A 403 -24.35 -27.16 -11.38
C LEU A 403 -23.78 -28.59 -11.60
N PRO A 404 -22.86 -29.11 -10.75
CA PRO A 404 -22.43 -30.51 -10.85
C PRO A 404 -23.57 -31.53 -10.77
N VAL A 405 -24.51 -31.35 -9.82
CA VAL A 405 -25.65 -32.27 -9.65
C VAL A 405 -26.59 -32.20 -10.85
N LEU A 406 -26.89 -30.99 -11.36
CA LEU A 406 -27.71 -30.81 -12.55
C LEU A 406 -27.07 -31.49 -13.77
N LEU A 407 -25.75 -31.36 -13.95
CA LEU A 407 -25.03 -32.03 -15.04
C LEU A 407 -25.14 -33.56 -14.96
N VAL A 408 -25.00 -34.15 -13.76
CA VAL A 408 -25.16 -35.60 -13.57
C VAL A 408 -26.61 -36.04 -13.82
N VAL A 409 -27.59 -35.26 -13.37
CA VAL A 409 -29.02 -35.58 -13.59
C VAL A 409 -29.38 -35.49 -15.07
N VAL A 410 -28.98 -34.43 -15.76
CA VAL A 410 -29.19 -34.27 -17.21
C VAL A 410 -28.52 -35.40 -17.98
N TRP A 411 -27.29 -35.78 -17.59
CA TRP A 411 -26.58 -36.90 -18.19
C TRP A 411 -27.32 -38.24 -17.98
N GLN A 412 -27.78 -38.54 -16.76
CA GLN A 412 -28.56 -39.75 -16.48
C GLN A 412 -29.85 -39.81 -17.31
N VAL A 413 -30.60 -38.70 -17.38
CA VAL A 413 -31.86 -38.63 -18.15
C VAL A 413 -31.58 -38.77 -19.64
N ALA A 414 -30.56 -38.11 -20.18
CA ALA A 414 -30.19 -38.21 -21.59
C ALA A 414 -29.71 -39.63 -21.98
N SER A 415 -29.05 -40.35 -21.08
CA SER A 415 -28.66 -41.75 -21.29
C SER A 415 -29.85 -42.72 -21.19
N GLN A 416 -30.82 -42.48 -20.30
CA GLN A 416 -32.01 -43.34 -20.15
C GLN A 416 -33.04 -43.14 -21.27
N THR A 417 -33.17 -41.92 -21.79
CA THR A 417 -34.10 -41.57 -22.88
C THR A 417 -33.57 -41.94 -24.28
N GLY A 418 -32.36 -42.48 -24.37
CA GLY A 418 -31.74 -42.90 -25.63
C GLY A 418 -31.18 -41.74 -26.48
N TRP A 419 -31.24 -40.49 -25.98
CA TRP A 419 -30.58 -39.34 -26.61
C TRP A 419 -29.06 -39.50 -26.67
N LEU A 420 -28.48 -40.16 -25.67
CA LEU A 420 -27.09 -40.59 -25.66
C LEU A 420 -27.02 -42.12 -25.77
N SER A 421 -26.26 -42.60 -26.76
CA SER A 421 -26.01 -44.03 -26.90
C SER A 421 -25.19 -44.53 -25.71
N SER A 422 -25.77 -45.47 -24.95
CA SER A 422 -25.13 -46.14 -23.80
C SER A 422 -23.87 -46.93 -24.16
N ARG A 423 -23.63 -47.15 -25.46
CA ARG A 423 -22.39 -47.73 -26.00
C ARG A 423 -21.26 -46.69 -26.05
N ILE A 424 -21.57 -45.41 -26.24
CA ILE A 424 -20.58 -44.32 -26.34
C ILE A 424 -20.36 -43.68 -24.97
N LEU A 425 -21.45 -43.38 -24.24
CA LEU A 425 -21.38 -42.78 -22.91
C LEU A 425 -22.34 -43.53 -21.96
N PRO A 426 -21.83 -44.32 -21.00
CA PRO A 426 -22.65 -45.08 -20.07
C PRO A 426 -23.39 -44.15 -19.11
N ALA A 427 -24.56 -44.59 -18.63
CA ALA A 427 -25.31 -43.85 -17.62
C ALA A 427 -24.50 -43.78 -16.29
N PRO A 428 -24.53 -42.66 -15.55
CA PRO A 428 -23.91 -42.53 -14.23
C PRO A 428 -24.22 -43.70 -13.27
N GLU A 429 -25.45 -44.17 -13.25
CA GLU A 429 -25.87 -45.36 -12.48
C GLU A 429 -25.02 -46.60 -12.82
N LYS A 430 -24.81 -46.86 -14.12
CA LYS A 430 -24.03 -48.01 -14.59
C LYS A 430 -22.57 -47.90 -14.17
N ILE A 431 -22.00 -46.68 -14.19
CA ILE A 431 -20.63 -46.43 -13.73
C ILE A 431 -20.49 -46.80 -12.24
N VAL A 432 -21.47 -46.42 -11.40
CA VAL A 432 -21.46 -46.74 -9.96
C VAL A 432 -21.61 -48.24 -9.72
N THR A 433 -22.49 -48.93 -10.45
CA THR A 433 -22.63 -50.39 -10.32
C THR A 433 -21.38 -51.13 -10.77
N THR A 434 -20.75 -50.70 -11.87
CA THR A 434 -19.51 -51.29 -12.38
C THR A 434 -18.35 -51.03 -11.41
N PHE A 435 -18.26 -49.82 -10.82
CA PHE A 435 -17.32 -49.53 -9.75
C PHE A 435 -17.49 -50.49 -8.56
N TRP A 436 -18.73 -50.68 -8.10
CA TRP A 436 -19.03 -51.57 -6.98
C TRP A 436 -18.67 -53.04 -7.28
N GLN A 437 -18.98 -53.51 -8.49
CA GLN A 437 -18.64 -54.87 -8.94
C GLN A 437 -17.12 -55.09 -8.96
N LEU A 438 -16.36 -54.15 -9.54
CA LEU A 438 -14.89 -54.21 -9.57
C LEU A 438 -14.28 -54.11 -8.16
N ALA A 439 -14.91 -53.34 -7.27
CA ALA A 439 -14.45 -53.21 -5.88
C ALA A 439 -14.67 -54.51 -5.07
N VAL A 440 -15.81 -55.19 -5.26
CA VAL A 440 -16.13 -56.46 -4.59
C VAL A 440 -15.32 -57.62 -5.18
N SER A 441 -15.05 -57.61 -6.48
CA SER A 441 -14.25 -58.66 -7.14
C SER A 441 -12.77 -58.64 -6.73
N GLY A 442 -12.28 -57.54 -6.14
CA GLY A 442 -10.88 -57.39 -5.72
C GLY A 442 -9.96 -56.87 -6.83
N GLU A 443 -10.39 -56.93 -8.09
CA GLU A 443 -9.63 -56.51 -9.27
C GLU A 443 -9.28 -55.01 -9.23
N LEU A 444 -10.23 -54.18 -8.79
CA LEU A 444 -10.04 -52.73 -8.64
C LEU A 444 -8.86 -52.41 -7.71
N TRP A 445 -8.82 -53.09 -6.55
CA TRP A 445 -7.83 -52.83 -5.51
C TRP A 445 -6.43 -53.26 -5.95
N GLN A 446 -6.31 -54.34 -6.73
CA GLN A 446 -5.04 -54.79 -7.29
C GLN A 446 -4.47 -53.76 -8.27
N HIS A 447 -5.28 -53.30 -9.24
CA HIS A 447 -4.84 -52.29 -10.20
C HIS A 447 -4.54 -50.95 -9.53
N LEU A 448 -5.36 -50.53 -8.56
CA LEU A 448 -5.14 -49.32 -7.77
C LEU A 448 -3.83 -49.38 -6.97
N ALA A 449 -3.55 -50.52 -6.33
CA ALA A 449 -2.33 -50.70 -5.53
C ALA A 449 -1.08 -50.66 -6.41
N ILE A 450 -1.09 -51.33 -7.56
CA ILE A 450 0.03 -51.36 -8.50
C ILE A 450 0.31 -49.95 -9.05
N SER A 451 -0.72 -49.23 -9.51
CA SER A 451 -0.56 -47.86 -9.99
C SER A 451 -0.06 -46.93 -8.88
N SER A 452 -0.61 -47.05 -7.67
CA SER A 452 -0.16 -46.24 -6.52
C SER A 452 1.29 -46.49 -6.16
N TRP A 453 1.72 -47.76 -6.15
CA TRP A 453 3.11 -48.14 -5.91
C TRP A 453 4.06 -47.54 -6.94
N ARG A 454 3.74 -47.67 -8.24
CA ARG A 454 4.54 -47.07 -9.33
C ARG A 454 4.64 -45.56 -9.19
N ALA A 455 3.52 -44.91 -8.89
CA ALA A 455 3.44 -43.47 -8.69
C ALA A 455 4.38 -43.03 -7.56
N LEU A 456 4.24 -43.64 -6.37
CA LEU A 456 5.01 -43.31 -5.18
C LEU A 456 6.51 -43.59 -5.37
N LEU A 457 6.87 -44.71 -5.99
CA LEU A 457 8.26 -45.04 -6.24
C LEU A 457 8.90 -44.06 -7.25
N GLY A 458 8.20 -43.78 -8.35
CA GLY A 458 8.65 -42.82 -9.36
C GLY A 458 8.80 -41.41 -8.78
N PHE A 459 7.82 -40.94 -8.00
CA PHE A 459 7.89 -39.65 -7.30
C PHE A 459 9.01 -39.61 -6.26
N SER A 460 9.25 -40.70 -5.52
CA SER A 460 10.32 -40.73 -4.53
C SER A 460 11.70 -40.63 -5.19
N ILE A 461 11.91 -41.33 -6.30
CA ILE A 461 13.17 -41.28 -7.07
C ILE A 461 13.33 -39.90 -7.72
N GLY A 462 12.35 -39.48 -8.52
CA GLY A 462 12.39 -38.21 -9.25
C GLY A 462 12.44 -37.00 -8.34
N GLY A 463 11.62 -37.00 -7.28
CA GLY A 463 11.58 -35.94 -6.28
C GLY A 463 12.85 -35.85 -5.45
N SER A 464 13.44 -36.97 -5.03
CA SER A 464 14.72 -36.94 -4.32
C SER A 464 15.84 -36.43 -5.21
N LEU A 465 15.90 -36.90 -6.47
CA LEU A 465 16.91 -36.46 -7.43
C LEU A 465 16.74 -34.97 -7.78
N GLY A 466 15.51 -34.52 -8.00
CA GLY A 466 15.18 -33.13 -8.26
C GLY A 466 15.55 -32.22 -7.09
N LEU A 467 15.23 -32.63 -5.86
CA LEU A 467 15.59 -31.90 -4.65
C LEU A 467 17.11 -31.81 -4.51
N VAL A 468 17.85 -32.93 -4.64
CA VAL A 468 19.32 -32.95 -4.54
C VAL A 468 19.95 -32.05 -5.60
N LEU A 469 19.55 -32.16 -6.86
CA LEU A 469 20.05 -31.31 -7.94
C LEU A 469 19.71 -29.84 -7.73
N GLY A 470 18.50 -29.54 -7.22
CA GLY A 470 18.05 -28.18 -6.92
C GLY A 470 18.84 -27.56 -5.77
N LEU A 471 19.14 -28.35 -4.73
CA LEU A 471 19.99 -27.93 -3.62
C LEU A 471 21.44 -27.68 -4.09
N ILE A 472 22.02 -28.58 -4.90
CA ILE A 472 23.38 -28.45 -5.43
C ILE A 472 23.50 -27.19 -6.29
N THR A 473 22.60 -26.99 -7.25
CA THR A 473 22.63 -25.83 -8.17
C THR A 473 22.24 -24.52 -7.48
N GLY A 474 21.30 -24.55 -6.55
CA GLY A 474 20.85 -23.37 -5.81
C GLY A 474 21.92 -22.82 -4.88
N THR A 475 22.67 -23.71 -4.20
CA THR A 475 23.68 -23.32 -3.19
C THR A 475 25.10 -23.18 -3.74
N SER A 476 25.48 -23.92 -4.78
CA SER A 476 26.85 -23.92 -5.35
C SER A 476 26.92 -23.19 -6.69
N ARG A 477 27.81 -22.20 -6.80
CA ARG A 477 28.11 -21.52 -8.07
C ARG A 477 28.72 -22.45 -9.12
N LEU A 478 29.47 -23.46 -8.70
CA LEU A 478 30.04 -24.46 -9.61
C LEU A 478 28.95 -25.42 -10.10
N GLY A 479 28.05 -25.84 -9.20
CA GLY A 479 26.89 -26.67 -9.53
C GLY A 479 25.98 -25.98 -10.55
N GLU A 480 25.65 -24.71 -10.32
CA GLU A 480 24.87 -23.88 -11.27
C GLU A 480 25.52 -23.87 -12.67
N ARG A 481 26.81 -23.51 -12.77
CA ARG A 481 27.49 -23.41 -14.07
C ARG A 481 27.57 -24.73 -14.83
N LEU A 482 27.72 -25.86 -14.13
CA LEU A 482 27.89 -27.18 -14.76
C LEU A 482 26.56 -27.85 -15.10
N LEU A 483 25.53 -27.69 -14.27
CA LEU A 483 24.32 -28.49 -14.34
C LEU A 483 23.09 -27.71 -14.83
N ASP A 484 22.97 -26.41 -14.55
CA ASP A 484 21.73 -25.66 -14.81
C ASP A 484 21.36 -25.66 -16.30
N THR A 485 22.28 -25.26 -17.18
CA THR A 485 22.06 -25.26 -18.63
C THR A 485 21.64 -26.64 -19.14
N SER A 486 22.34 -27.69 -18.72
CA SER A 486 22.08 -29.07 -19.12
C SER A 486 20.69 -29.55 -18.66
N LEU A 487 20.31 -29.24 -17.42
CA LEU A 487 19.02 -29.61 -16.85
C LEU A 487 17.87 -28.82 -17.49
N GLN A 488 18.08 -27.55 -17.81
CA GLN A 488 17.10 -26.74 -18.55
C GLN A 488 16.91 -27.23 -19.98
N MET A 489 17.97 -27.63 -20.67
CA MET A 489 17.87 -28.27 -21.99
C MET A 489 17.08 -29.58 -21.90
N LEU A 490 17.40 -30.43 -20.92
CA LEU A 490 16.72 -31.71 -20.74
C LEU A 490 15.22 -31.54 -20.40
N ARG A 491 14.87 -30.50 -19.62
CA ARG A 491 13.48 -30.17 -19.29
C ARG A 491 12.63 -29.88 -20.53
N ASN A 492 13.22 -29.21 -21.53
CA ASN A 492 12.47 -28.79 -22.72
C ASN A 492 12.11 -29.98 -23.61
N VAL A 493 12.73 -31.15 -23.40
CA VAL A 493 12.34 -32.39 -24.06
C VAL A 493 11.05 -32.88 -23.41
N PRO A 494 9.94 -33.01 -24.18
CA PRO A 494 8.71 -33.58 -23.63
C PRO A 494 8.99 -35.01 -23.17
N HIS A 495 8.94 -35.28 -21.86
CA HIS A 495 9.31 -36.59 -21.34
C HIS A 495 8.39 -37.71 -21.85
N LEU A 496 7.13 -37.38 -22.20
CA LEU A 496 6.21 -38.30 -22.85
C LEU A 496 6.62 -38.66 -24.30
N ALA A 497 7.39 -37.81 -24.98
CA ALA A 497 7.93 -38.14 -26.30
C ALA A 497 9.06 -39.17 -26.23
N LEU A 498 9.62 -39.41 -25.04
CA LEU A 498 10.67 -40.41 -24.82
C LEU A 498 10.14 -41.83 -24.66
N ILE A 499 8.82 -42.04 -24.63
CA ILE A 499 8.21 -43.36 -24.37
C ILE A 499 8.76 -44.45 -25.30
N PRO A 500 8.86 -44.29 -26.64
CA PRO A 500 9.39 -45.34 -27.50
C PRO A 500 10.84 -45.70 -27.18
N LEU A 501 11.66 -44.70 -26.83
CA LEU A 501 13.06 -44.88 -26.49
C LEU A 501 13.24 -45.53 -25.13
N VAL A 502 12.41 -45.17 -24.15
CA VAL A 502 12.39 -45.79 -22.82
C VAL A 502 11.97 -47.25 -22.92
N ILE A 503 10.99 -47.58 -23.76
CA ILE A 503 10.60 -48.98 -24.04
C ILE A 503 11.76 -49.74 -24.68
N LEU A 504 12.50 -49.12 -25.61
CA LEU A 504 13.67 -49.74 -26.23
C LEU A 504 14.79 -50.02 -25.21
N TRP A 505 15.02 -49.11 -24.27
CA TRP A 505 16.10 -49.22 -23.28
C TRP A 505 15.77 -50.16 -22.12
N PHE A 506 14.56 -50.05 -21.58
CA PHE A 506 14.15 -50.72 -20.34
C PHE A 506 13.15 -51.84 -20.57
N GLY A 507 12.71 -52.06 -21.81
CA GLY A 507 11.64 -52.99 -22.14
C GLY A 507 10.26 -52.48 -21.73
N ILE A 508 9.31 -53.42 -21.69
CA ILE A 508 7.89 -53.17 -21.33
C ILE A 508 7.63 -53.35 -19.82
N ASP A 509 8.69 -53.56 -19.04
CA ASP A 509 8.65 -53.90 -17.62
C ASP A 509 8.27 -52.71 -16.74
N GLU A 510 8.30 -52.91 -15.42
CA GLU A 510 7.97 -51.88 -14.41
C GLU A 510 8.91 -50.67 -14.48
N SER A 511 10.19 -50.91 -14.78
CA SER A 511 11.26 -49.90 -14.82
C SER A 511 10.96 -48.75 -15.78
N ALA A 512 10.38 -49.03 -16.95
CA ALA A 512 10.04 -48.02 -17.95
C ALA A 512 9.02 -46.99 -17.42
N LYS A 513 7.96 -47.46 -16.73
CA LYS A 513 6.88 -46.63 -16.18
C LYS A 513 7.39 -45.77 -15.03
N ILE A 514 8.14 -46.39 -14.12
CA ILE A 514 8.79 -45.71 -12.99
C ILE A 514 9.73 -44.62 -13.48
N PHE A 515 10.55 -44.91 -14.50
CA PHE A 515 11.49 -43.95 -15.08
C PHE A 515 10.78 -42.72 -15.64
N LEU A 516 9.70 -42.91 -16.41
CA LEU A 516 8.93 -41.79 -16.98
C LEU A 516 8.32 -40.92 -15.88
N VAL A 517 7.75 -41.53 -14.84
CA VAL A 517 7.19 -40.80 -13.68
C VAL A 517 8.29 -40.06 -12.91
N ALA A 518 9.45 -40.69 -12.71
CA ALA A 518 10.59 -40.04 -12.05
C ALA A 518 11.08 -38.83 -12.86
N LEU A 519 11.20 -38.95 -14.18
CA LEU A 519 11.61 -37.84 -15.04
C LEU A 519 10.60 -36.69 -15.03
N GLY A 520 9.30 -36.98 -15.06
CA GLY A 520 8.22 -35.98 -15.00
C GLY A 520 8.13 -35.23 -13.67
N THR A 521 8.49 -35.88 -12.56
CA THR A 521 8.46 -35.30 -11.20
C THR A 521 9.74 -34.57 -10.83
N LEU A 522 10.88 -34.93 -11.45
CA LEU A 522 12.20 -34.34 -11.20
C LEU A 522 12.23 -32.84 -11.47
N PHE A 523 11.81 -32.40 -12.67
CA PHE A 523 12.02 -31.01 -13.09
C PHE A 523 11.22 -29.97 -12.28
N PRO A 524 9.93 -30.18 -11.96
CA PRO A 524 9.21 -29.25 -11.10
C PRO A 524 9.84 -29.06 -9.73
N ILE A 525 10.28 -30.16 -9.11
CA ILE A 525 10.91 -30.12 -7.79
C ILE A 525 12.28 -29.44 -7.88
N TYR A 526 13.08 -29.79 -8.89
CA TYR A 526 14.36 -29.14 -9.18
C TYR A 526 14.24 -27.61 -9.32
N LEU A 527 13.38 -27.14 -10.23
CA LEU A 527 13.26 -25.71 -10.53
C LEU A 527 12.78 -24.90 -9.33
N ASN A 528 11.76 -25.40 -8.65
CA ASN A 528 11.20 -24.68 -7.50
C ASN A 528 12.14 -24.70 -6.29
N THR A 529 12.97 -25.75 -6.15
CA THR A 529 14.04 -25.78 -5.16
C THR A 529 15.15 -24.78 -5.50
N TYR A 530 15.61 -24.74 -6.76
CA TYR A 530 16.62 -23.79 -7.24
C TYR A 530 16.15 -22.33 -7.04
N HIS A 531 14.95 -22.00 -7.54
CA HIS A 531 14.37 -20.66 -7.39
C HIS A 531 14.08 -20.31 -5.93
N GLY A 532 13.63 -21.28 -5.13
CA GLY A 532 13.41 -21.11 -3.70
C GLY A 532 14.67 -20.65 -2.98
N ILE A 533 15.81 -21.28 -3.25
CA ILE A 533 17.09 -20.92 -2.65
C ILE A 533 17.59 -19.55 -3.13
N ARG A 534 17.46 -19.26 -4.43
CA ARG A 534 18.00 -18.02 -5.02
C ARG A 534 17.21 -16.77 -4.68
N ASN A 535 15.92 -16.92 -4.37
CA ASN A 535 15.02 -15.82 -4.03
C ASN A 535 14.85 -15.61 -2.52
N VAL A 536 15.62 -16.32 -1.67
CA VAL A 536 15.65 -16.01 -0.23
C VAL A 536 16.13 -14.57 -0.04
N ASP A 537 15.43 -13.82 0.82
CA ASP A 537 15.74 -12.42 1.12
C ASP A 537 17.22 -12.26 1.54
N ARG A 538 17.94 -11.40 0.82
CA ARG A 538 19.35 -11.12 1.08
C ARG A 538 19.55 -10.51 2.46
N GLY A 539 18.60 -9.72 2.95
CA GLY A 539 18.64 -9.13 4.29
C GLY A 539 18.62 -10.19 5.40
N LEU A 540 17.87 -11.29 5.23
CA LEU A 540 17.87 -12.40 6.20
C LEU A 540 19.22 -13.12 6.23
N VAL A 541 19.84 -13.29 5.06
CA VAL A 541 21.17 -13.93 4.94
C VAL A 541 22.27 -13.05 5.53
N GLU A 542 22.22 -11.73 5.27
CA GLU A 542 23.17 -10.75 5.82
C GLU A 542 23.03 -10.61 7.33
N MET A 543 21.79 -10.53 7.84
CA MET A 543 21.49 -10.55 9.27
C MET A 543 22.08 -11.81 9.93
N ALA A 544 21.80 -12.99 9.40
CA ALA A 544 22.30 -14.25 9.97
C ALA A 544 23.83 -14.32 10.00
N ARG A 545 24.50 -13.82 8.96
CA ARG A 545 25.97 -13.70 8.92
C ARG A 545 26.50 -12.73 9.97
N SER A 546 25.80 -11.62 10.22
CA SER A 546 26.13 -10.69 11.31
C SER A 546 26.03 -11.33 12.70
N TYR A 547 25.19 -12.35 12.87
CA TYR A 547 25.10 -13.17 14.09
C TYR A 547 26.10 -14.34 14.12
N GLY A 548 27.02 -14.44 13.16
CA GLY A 548 28.07 -15.46 13.11
C GLY A 548 27.66 -16.78 12.44
N LEU A 549 26.47 -16.87 11.83
CA LEU A 549 26.05 -18.06 11.09
C LEU A 549 26.79 -18.14 9.75
N SER A 550 27.40 -19.29 9.46
CA SER A 550 28.14 -19.54 8.21
C SER A 550 28.05 -21.00 7.77
N GLY A 551 28.22 -21.25 6.47
CA GLY A 551 28.22 -22.60 5.90
C GLY A 551 26.92 -23.38 6.16
N TRP A 552 27.03 -24.53 6.84
CA TRP A 552 25.92 -25.44 7.09
C TRP A 552 24.85 -24.86 8.03
N SER A 553 25.24 -24.08 9.04
CA SER A 553 24.28 -23.49 9.98
C SER A 553 23.41 -22.44 9.31
N LEU A 554 24.01 -21.61 8.44
CA LEU A 554 23.28 -20.66 7.59
C LEU A 554 22.32 -21.37 6.63
N PHE A 555 22.75 -22.50 6.06
CA PHE A 555 21.90 -23.29 5.17
C PHE A 555 20.67 -23.85 5.89
N VAL A 556 20.84 -24.55 7.01
CA VAL A 556 19.73 -25.21 7.71
C VAL A 556 18.79 -24.23 8.41
N GLN A 557 19.30 -23.12 8.94
CA GLN A 557 18.49 -22.21 9.76
C GLN A 557 17.82 -21.07 8.96
N VAL A 558 18.35 -20.73 7.78
CA VAL A 558 17.88 -19.55 7.03
C VAL A 558 17.51 -19.93 5.60
N ILE A 559 18.45 -20.52 4.85
CA ILE A 559 18.26 -20.75 3.41
C ILE A 559 17.22 -21.84 3.16
N LEU A 560 17.31 -22.99 3.84
CA LEU A 560 16.39 -24.11 3.66
C LEU A 560 14.96 -23.76 4.12
N PRO A 561 14.74 -23.14 5.31
CA PRO A 561 13.42 -22.65 5.70
C PRO A 561 12.89 -21.58 4.74
N GLY A 562 13.72 -20.62 4.32
CA GLY A 562 13.33 -19.58 3.35
C GLY A 562 12.92 -20.15 1.99
N ALA A 563 13.55 -21.23 1.54
CA ALA A 563 13.23 -21.90 0.27
C ALA A 563 12.04 -22.87 0.37
N LEU A 564 11.66 -23.29 1.58
CA LEU A 564 10.65 -24.32 1.83
C LEU A 564 9.27 -24.03 1.18
N PRO A 565 8.73 -22.80 1.19
CA PRO A 565 7.48 -22.50 0.50
C PRO A 565 7.54 -22.82 -1.00
N SER A 566 8.63 -22.43 -1.67
CA SER A 566 8.83 -22.73 -3.10
C SER A 566 9.01 -24.23 -3.33
N ILE A 567 9.79 -24.92 -2.49
CA ILE A 567 9.94 -26.39 -2.58
C ILE A 567 8.56 -27.08 -2.50
N MET A 568 7.67 -26.63 -1.62
CA MET A 568 6.31 -27.17 -1.49
C MET A 568 5.45 -26.92 -2.74
N VAL A 569 5.60 -25.77 -3.41
CA VAL A 569 4.97 -25.52 -4.71
C VAL A 569 5.46 -26.53 -5.75
N GLY A 570 6.77 -26.80 -5.78
CA GLY A 570 7.36 -27.82 -6.65
C GLY A 570 6.81 -29.23 -6.39
N VAL A 571 6.73 -29.63 -5.13
CA VAL A 571 6.15 -30.92 -4.71
C VAL A 571 4.69 -31.04 -5.13
N ARG A 572 3.88 -29.99 -4.93
CA ARG A 572 2.47 -29.98 -5.32
C ARG A 572 2.29 -30.15 -6.82
N PHE A 573 3.09 -29.44 -7.61
CA PHE A 573 3.03 -29.55 -9.07
C PHE A 573 3.49 -30.94 -9.55
N ALA A 574 4.56 -31.48 -8.95
CA ALA A 574 5.05 -32.83 -9.25
C ALA A 574 4.02 -33.93 -8.93
N LEU A 575 3.28 -33.81 -7.82
CA LEU A 575 2.22 -34.76 -7.47
C LEU A 575 1.09 -34.82 -8.51
N GLY A 576 0.75 -33.69 -9.15
CA GLY A 576 -0.21 -33.66 -10.27
C GLY A 576 0.36 -34.29 -11.54
N LEU A 577 1.59 -33.92 -11.90
CA LEU A 577 2.30 -34.45 -13.08
C LEU A 577 2.59 -35.95 -12.99
N MET A 578 2.82 -36.47 -11.79
CA MET A 578 3.05 -37.89 -11.50
C MET A 578 1.90 -38.74 -12.04
N TRP A 579 0.65 -38.40 -11.68
CA TRP A 579 -0.53 -39.12 -12.15
C TRP A 579 -0.74 -38.99 -13.65
N LEU A 580 -0.58 -37.79 -14.21
CA LEU A 580 -0.71 -37.56 -15.66
C LEU A 580 0.29 -38.41 -16.46
N THR A 581 1.53 -38.46 -16.00
CA THR A 581 2.59 -39.24 -16.64
C THR A 581 2.35 -40.74 -16.49
N LEU A 582 1.91 -41.18 -15.30
CA LEU A 582 1.61 -42.57 -15.05
C LEU A 582 0.45 -43.09 -15.91
N ILE A 583 -0.61 -42.30 -16.08
CA ILE A 583 -1.74 -42.64 -16.97
C ILE A 583 -1.20 -42.97 -18.35
N VAL A 584 -0.43 -42.07 -18.95
CA VAL A 584 0.10 -42.26 -20.30
C VAL A 584 1.04 -43.45 -20.36
N ALA A 585 1.93 -43.60 -19.38
CA ALA A 585 2.86 -44.74 -19.32
C ALA A 585 2.14 -46.09 -19.19
N GLU A 586 1.04 -46.17 -18.43
CA GLU A 586 0.25 -47.39 -18.25
C GLU A 586 -0.62 -47.74 -19.47
N THR A 587 -1.00 -46.75 -20.30
CA THR A 587 -1.84 -47.01 -21.49
C THR A 587 -1.11 -47.64 -22.67
N ILE A 588 0.22 -47.52 -22.74
CA ILE A 588 0.99 -47.97 -23.91
C ILE A 588 1.60 -49.36 -23.70
N SER A 589 2.03 -49.68 -22.48
CA SER A 589 2.88 -50.84 -22.25
C SER A 589 2.80 -51.37 -20.80
N ALA A 590 1.59 -51.64 -20.31
CA ALA A 590 1.37 -52.24 -18.99
C ALA A 590 0.47 -53.48 -19.08
N ASN A 591 0.69 -54.43 -18.17
CA ASN A 591 -0.13 -55.64 -18.03
C ASN A 591 -1.03 -55.61 -16.77
N ALA A 592 -0.96 -54.51 -16.02
CA ALA A 592 -1.73 -54.26 -14.81
C ALA A 592 -1.68 -52.75 -14.50
N GLY A 593 -2.67 -52.22 -13.78
CA GLY A 593 -2.76 -50.81 -13.38
C GLY A 593 -4.05 -50.17 -13.89
N ILE A 594 -4.38 -48.98 -13.42
CA ILE A 594 -5.63 -48.28 -13.78
C ILE A 594 -5.61 -47.91 -15.28
N GLY A 595 -4.46 -47.53 -15.83
CA GLY A 595 -4.32 -47.21 -17.26
C GLY A 595 -4.45 -48.43 -18.16
N TYR A 596 -3.96 -49.59 -17.69
CA TYR A 596 -4.19 -50.88 -18.33
C TYR A 596 -5.67 -51.27 -18.29
N LEU A 597 -6.32 -51.14 -17.12
CA LEU A 597 -7.75 -51.40 -16.96
C LEU A 597 -8.58 -50.57 -17.94
N ALA A 598 -8.26 -49.28 -18.09
CA ALA A 598 -8.90 -48.40 -19.06
C ALA A 598 -8.68 -48.84 -20.52
N MET A 599 -7.44 -49.21 -20.88
CA MET A 599 -7.11 -49.59 -22.26
C MET A 599 -7.72 -50.94 -22.63
N ASN A 600 -7.63 -51.93 -21.74
CA ASN A 600 -8.27 -53.23 -21.90
C ASN A 600 -9.79 -53.08 -22.04
N ALA A 601 -10.43 -52.31 -21.15
CA ALA A 601 -11.86 -52.02 -21.26
C ALA A 601 -12.24 -51.34 -22.58
N ARG A 602 -11.40 -50.41 -23.06
CA ARG A 602 -11.61 -49.74 -24.36
C ARG A 602 -11.55 -50.72 -25.53
N GLU A 603 -10.64 -51.69 -25.52
CA GLU A 603 -10.55 -52.73 -26.57
C GLU A 603 -11.84 -53.55 -26.68
N PHE A 604 -12.47 -53.85 -25.53
CA PHE A 604 -13.76 -54.56 -25.48
C PHE A 604 -14.99 -53.64 -25.53
N LEU A 605 -14.81 -52.34 -25.81
CA LEU A 605 -15.87 -51.32 -25.81
C LEU A 605 -16.69 -51.24 -24.51
N GLN A 606 -16.08 -51.62 -23.37
CA GLN A 606 -16.62 -51.49 -22.02
C GLN A 606 -16.44 -50.06 -21.52
N THR A 607 -17.21 -49.13 -22.08
CA THR A 607 -17.08 -47.69 -21.79
C THR A 607 -17.41 -47.34 -20.34
N ASP A 608 -18.18 -48.17 -19.63
CA ASP A 608 -18.41 -48.09 -18.19
C ASP A 608 -17.13 -48.31 -17.36
N VAL A 609 -16.34 -49.33 -17.70
CA VAL A 609 -15.06 -49.58 -17.01
C VAL A 609 -14.02 -48.48 -17.34
N VAL A 610 -14.02 -47.97 -18.58
CA VAL A 610 -13.17 -46.82 -18.97
C VAL A 610 -13.52 -45.59 -18.12
N MET A 611 -14.80 -45.29 -17.92
CA MET A 611 -15.25 -44.17 -17.09
C MET A 611 -14.89 -44.37 -15.62
N VAL A 612 -14.99 -45.58 -15.08
CA VAL A 612 -14.51 -45.91 -13.73
C VAL A 612 -13.02 -45.60 -13.59
N ALA A 613 -12.19 -46.01 -14.56
CA ALA A 613 -10.75 -45.74 -14.54
C ALA A 613 -10.42 -44.23 -14.58
N ILE A 614 -11.14 -43.45 -15.37
CA ILE A 614 -10.99 -41.98 -15.42
C ILE A 614 -11.34 -41.35 -14.06
N ILE A 615 -12.46 -41.77 -13.44
CA ILE A 615 -12.88 -41.28 -12.13
C ILE A 615 -11.85 -41.63 -11.05
N LEU A 616 -11.29 -42.84 -11.07
CA LEU A 616 -10.24 -43.24 -10.15
C LEU A 616 -9.02 -42.32 -10.24
N TYR A 617 -8.56 -41.99 -11.45
CA TYR A 617 -7.46 -41.04 -11.62
C TYR A 617 -7.82 -39.63 -11.14
N ALA A 618 -9.05 -39.16 -11.36
CA ALA A 618 -9.51 -37.88 -10.83
C ALA A 618 -9.52 -37.87 -9.29
N LEU A 619 -9.96 -38.96 -8.65
CA LEU A 619 -9.95 -39.13 -7.20
C LEU A 619 -8.52 -39.19 -6.64
N LEU A 620 -7.61 -39.91 -7.30
CA LEU A 620 -6.21 -40.01 -6.91
C LEU A 620 -5.47 -38.67 -7.08
N GLY A 621 -5.73 -37.96 -8.17
CA GLY A 621 -5.24 -36.60 -8.37
C GLY A 621 -5.74 -35.65 -7.29
N LYS A 622 -7.02 -35.76 -6.91
CA LYS A 622 -7.59 -34.95 -5.83
C LYS A 622 -7.00 -35.31 -4.47
N LEU A 623 -6.79 -36.59 -4.19
CA LEU A 623 -6.13 -37.08 -2.97
C LEU A 623 -4.70 -36.54 -2.87
N ALA A 624 -3.97 -36.49 -3.98
CA ALA A 624 -2.61 -35.96 -4.03
C ALA A 624 -2.58 -34.44 -3.79
N ASP A 625 -3.52 -33.67 -4.37
CA ASP A 625 -3.68 -32.22 -4.11
C ASP A 625 -4.02 -31.96 -2.62
N VAL A 626 -4.94 -32.73 -2.04
CA VAL A 626 -5.28 -32.62 -0.61
C VAL A 626 -4.08 -32.98 0.27
N SER A 627 -3.35 -34.04 -0.06
CA SER A 627 -2.14 -34.43 0.66
C SER A 627 -1.06 -33.34 0.60
N ALA A 628 -0.87 -32.71 -0.56
CA ALA A 628 0.06 -31.60 -0.74
C ALA A 628 -0.31 -30.39 0.15
N LEU A 629 -1.60 -30.03 0.18
CA LEU A 629 -2.11 -28.95 1.02
C LEU A 629 -1.96 -29.25 2.52
N LEU A 630 -2.12 -30.51 2.92
CA LEU A 630 -1.87 -30.94 4.30
C LEU A 630 -0.39 -30.79 4.65
N LEU A 631 0.52 -31.24 3.78
CA LEU A 631 1.97 -31.09 3.98
C LEU A 631 2.37 -29.61 4.07
N GLU A 632 1.85 -28.76 3.17
CA GLU A 632 2.08 -27.32 3.17
C GLU A 632 1.67 -26.69 4.51
N ARG A 633 0.48 -27.04 5.02
CA ARG A 633 -0.01 -26.58 6.33
C ARG A 633 0.78 -27.08 7.52
N VAL A 634 1.48 -28.22 7.41
CA VAL A 634 2.30 -28.76 8.51
C VAL A 634 3.69 -28.15 8.48
N TRP A 635 4.30 -28.06 7.30
CA TRP A 635 5.70 -27.63 7.14
C TRP A 635 5.86 -26.10 7.12
N LEU A 636 4.82 -25.34 6.77
CA LEU A 636 4.85 -23.87 6.72
C LEU A 636 4.14 -23.19 7.91
N ARG A 637 3.88 -23.89 9.02
CA ARG A 637 3.21 -23.32 10.21
C ARG A 637 3.91 -22.08 10.79
N TRP A 638 5.22 -22.02 10.64
CA TRP A 638 6.06 -20.92 11.11
C TRP A 638 5.93 -19.66 10.22
N HIS A 639 5.44 -19.80 8.98
CA HIS A 639 5.40 -18.70 8.03
C HIS A 639 4.17 -17.79 8.27
N PRO A 640 4.33 -16.47 8.46
CA PRO A 640 3.23 -15.56 8.84
C PRO A 640 2.01 -15.60 7.91
N ALA A 641 2.23 -15.76 6.59
CA ALA A 641 1.15 -15.86 5.61
C ALA A 641 0.23 -17.09 5.77
N TYR A 642 0.69 -18.12 6.48
CA TYR A 642 -0.03 -19.39 6.66
C TYR A 642 -0.59 -19.58 8.08
N GLN A 643 -0.31 -18.63 8.99
CA GLN A 643 -0.96 -18.61 10.30
C GLN A 643 -2.39 -18.10 10.13
N ARG A 644 -3.37 -18.93 10.51
CA ARG A 644 -4.76 -18.47 10.63
C ARG A 644 -4.77 -17.36 11.69
N GLN A 645 -5.09 -16.13 11.30
CA GLN A 645 -5.47 -15.10 12.25
C GLN A 645 -6.64 -15.64 13.07
N GLU A 646 -6.37 -16.02 14.31
CA GLU A 646 -7.42 -16.24 15.29
C GLU A 646 -8.18 -14.92 15.42
N LYS A 647 -9.42 -14.92 14.93
CA LYS A 647 -10.40 -13.92 15.28
C LYS A 647 -10.58 -14.00 16.78
N THR A 648 -9.86 -13.18 17.52
CA THR A 648 -10.10 -12.95 18.94
C THR A 648 -11.51 -12.37 19.05
N ALA A 649 -12.36 -13.14 19.73
CA ALA A 649 -13.76 -12.82 19.98
C ALA A 649 -13.90 -11.70 21.02
#